data_AF-A0A8E2LET2-F1
#
_entry.id   AF-A0A8E2LET2-F1
#
_cell.length_a   1.000
_cell.length_b   1.000
_cell.length_c   1.000
_cell.angle_alpha   90.00
_cell.angle_beta   90.00
_cell.angle_gamma   90.00
#
_symmetry.space_group_name_H-M   'P 1'
#
loop_
_entity.id
_entity.type
_entity.pdbx_description
1 polymer ?
#
loop_
_entity_poly.entity_id
_entity_poly.type
_entity_poly.pdbx_seq_one_letter_code
_entity_poly.pdbx_strand_id
1 'polypeptide(L)'
;MKQRFVVVDLETTGNSPKKGDRIIQIAAVVIENEEIIDQYTTFVNPCVPIPSFIEELTGINDEMVKQAPLFEEVAPELTRILKDSIFVAHNVLFDLNFLQSEFNRVGCPEFVGLNVDTVELAKVLLPTSDSYKLFELTECLAIKHDRPHQADSDALVTAELLLQFINQTRELPLVTLEKLAKLSIGLKSNLNEIFEDILTEKRNHLENLSEHLEVFKGIALRKKNKKYSNYNYREKKEYPLHQHDKQKLLSNGIKHYEVRDGQHEMMDTVYEAFRLNKHAMIEAGTGIGKSIAYLLPSIYFSKTENQPILISTHTIQLQDQLLNTELKKLEKVLSFPFKAVVLKGKQHYINLFKFEQTLYEADQQYDTILTKMQLLVWLIHTETGDIDEVNLSSGGKIFWNRIRHDGWHLSKERDPWIAKDFYLYARREAENADIVITNHSMLLLDLIQKQQLFKEFNYVVIDEAHHFEKTSRGFLGEKLEYIPSKFFCSQLGSYEKKQLFYQLEVMVQKQKISLKMPTFELDFIIAELETEIDELFTIIAEKLLKNEKKNKGHHKLQIRLSNKLLKEKSLQPILFAAERVISSVNQIRSGLEERLSQLKKISEKLSEKDKALLEEVFSYDHELVSFKHSIQHLLLEQTNEFVYWLEGDMRAIPNSISIQAQPISVSEKLSKEFFAKRKSVILTSATLTVKDSFRFFENELGLHQFADLIKKQIPSPFPYSEMTKLLIPNDIPEIREVAVSEYVEAIANHLIAIAQATKGRMLVLFTSYDMLKKTYELMKESGLLDDFILIAQGITTGSRMRLTKNFQRFDKAVLFGTNSFWEGVDIPGEDLSCLSIVRLPFSPPDEPYTWAKNEAIQAEGKNPFSTYSLPEAVIRFKQGFGRLIRSGTDKGIVIVFDRRIETTSYGNAFIRSIPSVPIEHVSLKEMIETVENWL
;
A
#
# COMPACT_ATOMS: atom_id res chain seq x y z
N MET A 1 -5.88 28.84 35.03
CA MET A 1 -7.16 29.33 34.49
C MET A 1 -7.76 28.18 33.71
N LYS A 2 -9.07 27.92 33.82
CA LYS A 2 -9.72 26.88 32.98
C LYS A 2 -9.56 27.30 31.52
N GLN A 3 -8.99 26.42 30.68
CA GLN A 3 -8.71 26.72 29.28
C GLN A 3 -10.03 26.95 28.52
N ARG A 4 -10.07 28.01 27.70
CA ARG A 4 -11.18 28.37 26.82
C ARG A 4 -10.79 28.01 25.40
N PHE A 5 -11.49 27.07 24.77
CA PHE A 5 -11.26 26.69 23.38
C PHE A 5 -12.35 27.26 22.49
N VAL A 6 -11.97 27.70 21.29
CA VAL A 6 -12.93 28.06 20.24
C VAL A 6 -12.62 27.21 19.02
N VAL A 7 -13.53 26.28 18.74
CA VAL A 7 -13.44 25.37 17.61
C VAL A 7 -14.07 26.04 16.40
N VAL A 8 -13.29 26.27 15.35
CA VAL A 8 -13.71 26.98 14.14
C VAL A 8 -13.66 26.03 12.96
N ASP A 9 -14.68 26.11 12.12
CA ASP A 9 -14.74 25.44 10.83
C ASP A 9 -15.23 26.43 9.77
N LEU A 10 -14.64 26.36 8.57
CA LEU A 10 -14.89 27.28 7.47
C LEU A 10 -15.23 26.53 6.18
N GLU A 11 -16.31 26.93 5.54
CA GLU A 11 -16.54 26.57 4.13
C GLU A 11 -16.06 27.70 3.22
N THR A 12 -15.46 27.34 2.09
CA THR A 12 -14.78 28.29 1.19
C THR A 12 -15.10 28.03 -0.29
N THR A 13 -14.91 29.03 -1.15
CA THR A 13 -15.08 28.90 -2.61
C THR A 13 -13.98 28.08 -3.29
N GLY A 14 -13.00 27.57 -2.53
CA GLY A 14 -11.85 26.84 -3.03
C GLY A 14 -10.79 26.60 -1.96
N ASN A 15 -9.62 26.11 -2.35
CA ASN A 15 -8.62 25.56 -1.42
C ASN A 15 -7.46 26.52 -1.06
N SER A 16 -7.44 27.74 -1.59
CA SER A 16 -6.33 28.67 -1.34
C SER A 16 -6.73 30.14 -1.34
N PRO A 17 -6.56 30.86 -0.21
CA PRO A 17 -6.85 32.30 -0.18
C PRO A 17 -5.91 33.08 -1.12
N LYS A 18 -4.69 32.56 -1.37
CA LYS A 18 -3.73 33.15 -2.32
C LYS A 18 -4.20 33.15 -3.77
N LYS A 19 -5.17 32.30 -4.13
CA LYS A 19 -5.78 32.24 -5.46
C LYS A 19 -7.00 33.15 -5.60
N GLY A 20 -7.38 33.84 -4.53
CA GLY A 20 -8.60 34.65 -4.47
C GLY A 20 -9.83 33.88 -3.99
N ASP A 21 -9.66 32.66 -3.47
CA ASP A 21 -10.76 31.91 -2.83
C ASP A 21 -11.19 32.62 -1.54
N ARG A 22 -12.48 32.61 -1.25
CA ARG A 22 -13.13 33.40 -0.18
C ARG A 22 -13.93 32.48 0.74
N ILE A 23 -14.20 32.94 1.96
CA ILE A 23 -15.06 32.23 2.93
C ILE A 23 -16.54 32.42 2.56
N ILE A 24 -17.33 31.33 2.64
CA ILE A 24 -18.79 31.32 2.38
C ILE A 24 -19.63 30.99 3.61
N GLN A 25 -19.07 30.26 4.59
CA GLN A 25 -19.70 29.98 5.87
C GLN A 25 -18.64 29.95 6.97
N ILE A 26 -19.01 30.42 8.15
CA ILE A 26 -18.18 30.39 9.36
C ILE A 26 -18.99 29.76 10.47
N ALA A 27 -18.41 28.78 11.16
CA ALA A 27 -18.92 28.28 12.42
C ALA A 27 -17.85 28.35 13.50
N ALA A 28 -18.27 28.67 14.72
CA ALA A 28 -17.42 28.69 15.91
C ALA A 28 -18.18 28.08 17.10
N VAL A 29 -17.57 27.12 17.79
CA VAL A 29 -18.11 26.47 18.98
C VAL A 29 -17.20 26.76 20.16
N VAL A 30 -17.78 27.32 21.24
CA VAL A 30 -17.03 27.74 22.42
C VAL A 30 -17.10 26.66 23.48
N ILE A 31 -15.95 26.20 23.93
CA ILE A 31 -15.79 25.23 25.02
C ILE A 31 -15.14 25.95 26.20
N GLU A 32 -15.81 25.91 27.35
CA GLU A 32 -15.26 26.34 28.63
C GLU A 32 -15.55 25.28 29.67
N ASN A 33 -14.56 24.98 30.52
CA ASN A 33 -14.70 23.94 31.54
C ASN A 33 -15.06 22.55 30.97
N GLU A 34 -14.59 22.24 29.75
CA GLU A 34 -14.89 20.99 29.04
C GLU A 34 -16.37 20.80 28.71
N GLU A 35 -17.15 21.87 28.75
CA GLU A 35 -18.54 21.90 28.32
C GLU A 35 -18.68 22.88 27.13
N ILE A 36 -19.51 22.50 26.15
CA ILE A 36 -19.88 23.39 25.05
C ILE A 36 -20.89 24.40 25.60
N ILE A 37 -20.51 25.68 25.63
CA ILE A 37 -21.30 26.74 26.26
C ILE A 37 -21.97 27.68 25.25
N ASP A 38 -21.46 27.75 24.02
CA ASP A 38 -21.97 28.66 23.00
C ASP A 38 -21.64 28.16 21.59
N GLN A 39 -22.45 28.56 20.60
CA GLN A 39 -22.27 28.25 19.18
C GLN A 39 -22.63 29.48 18.33
N TYR A 40 -21.74 29.82 17.40
CA TYR A 40 -21.91 30.90 16.44
C TYR A 40 -21.83 30.33 15.03
N THR A 41 -22.76 30.69 14.15
CA THR A 41 -22.72 30.30 12.74
C THR A 41 -23.27 31.44 11.89
N THR A 42 -22.61 31.74 10.79
CA THR A 42 -23.09 32.70 9.79
C THR A 42 -22.65 32.30 8.39
N PHE A 43 -23.51 32.57 7.40
CA PHE A 43 -23.05 32.67 6.01
C PHE A 43 -22.29 33.98 5.81
N VAL A 44 -21.43 33.99 4.80
CA VAL A 44 -20.65 35.17 4.41
C VAL A 44 -20.77 35.34 2.91
N ASN A 45 -21.05 36.56 2.44
CA ASN A 45 -21.03 36.85 1.02
C ASN A 45 -19.57 36.92 0.50
N PRO A 46 -19.13 35.99 -0.36
CA PRO A 46 -17.75 35.93 -0.83
C PRO A 46 -17.46 36.98 -1.92
N CYS A 47 -18.46 37.68 -2.46
CA CYS A 47 -18.37 38.58 -3.61
C CYS A 47 -17.73 37.97 -4.86
N VAL A 48 -17.62 36.64 -4.94
CA VAL A 48 -17.12 35.88 -6.09
C VAL A 48 -18.04 34.66 -6.30
N PRO A 49 -18.21 34.17 -7.55
CA PRO A 49 -19.07 33.02 -7.82
C PRO A 49 -18.57 31.74 -7.13
N ILE A 50 -19.50 30.94 -6.60
CA ILE A 50 -19.20 29.63 -6.03
C ILE A 50 -19.08 28.58 -7.16
N PRO A 51 -17.94 27.87 -7.29
CA PRO A 51 -17.82 26.79 -8.28
C PRO A 51 -18.79 25.64 -8.01
N SER A 52 -19.35 25.02 -9.06
CA SER A 52 -20.35 23.93 -8.93
C SER A 52 -19.86 22.74 -8.10
N PHE A 53 -18.56 22.42 -8.14
CA PHE A 53 -18.01 21.33 -7.32
C PHE A 53 -17.99 21.64 -5.82
N ILE A 54 -17.95 22.93 -5.42
CA ILE A 54 -18.08 23.35 -4.02
C ILE A 54 -19.55 23.31 -3.61
N GLU A 55 -20.46 23.73 -4.48
CA GLU A 55 -21.90 23.65 -4.25
C GLU A 55 -22.34 22.19 -4.03
N GLU A 56 -21.85 21.24 -4.83
CA GLU A 56 -22.12 19.81 -4.63
C GLU A 56 -21.49 19.25 -3.34
N LEU A 57 -20.35 19.79 -2.91
CA LEU A 57 -19.64 19.34 -1.71
C LEU A 57 -20.32 19.83 -0.42
N THR A 58 -20.70 21.10 -0.39
CA THR A 58 -21.15 21.82 0.81
C THR A 58 -22.67 22.03 0.86
N GLY A 59 -23.34 21.92 -0.28
CA GLY A 59 -24.73 22.32 -0.46
C GLY A 59 -24.98 23.83 -0.46
N ILE A 60 -23.93 24.67 -0.44
CA ILE A 60 -24.04 26.14 -0.40
C ILE A 60 -23.93 26.70 -1.81
N ASN A 61 -24.93 27.48 -2.23
CA ASN A 61 -24.98 28.11 -3.55
C ASN A 61 -24.96 29.64 -3.50
N ASP A 62 -24.75 30.27 -4.66
CA ASP A 62 -24.64 31.73 -4.77
C ASP A 62 -25.88 32.46 -4.24
N GLU A 63 -27.09 31.90 -4.39
CA GLU A 63 -28.33 32.53 -3.91
C GLU A 63 -28.44 32.51 -2.37
N MET A 64 -27.89 31.49 -1.69
CA MET A 64 -27.86 31.42 -0.22
C MET A 64 -26.97 32.50 0.40
N VAL A 65 -25.82 32.81 -0.22
CA VAL A 65 -24.84 33.76 0.31
C VAL A 65 -25.03 35.19 -0.19
N LYS A 66 -25.86 35.42 -1.19
CA LYS A 66 -26.08 36.74 -1.84
C LYS A 66 -26.52 37.84 -0.87
N GLN A 67 -27.39 37.49 0.08
CA GLN A 67 -27.91 38.40 1.12
C GLN A 67 -27.21 38.22 2.47
N ALA A 68 -26.21 37.34 2.54
CA ALA A 68 -25.42 37.13 3.75
C ALA A 68 -24.54 38.37 4.02
N PRO A 69 -24.15 38.62 5.29
CA PRO A 69 -23.28 39.73 5.63
C PRO A 69 -21.92 39.62 4.93
N LEU A 70 -21.29 40.76 4.69
CA LEU A 70 -19.90 40.82 4.24
C LEU A 70 -18.98 40.45 5.40
N PHE A 71 -17.79 39.93 5.10
CA PHE A 71 -16.83 39.55 6.14
C PHE A 71 -16.47 40.73 7.08
N GLU A 72 -16.46 41.98 6.57
CA GLU A 72 -16.19 43.18 7.39
C GLU A 72 -17.25 43.44 8.47
N GLU A 73 -18.48 42.97 8.25
CA GLU A 73 -19.57 43.06 9.23
C GLU A 73 -19.49 41.93 10.28
N VAL A 74 -18.92 40.78 9.89
CA VAL A 74 -18.76 39.59 10.74
C VAL A 74 -17.49 39.67 11.59
N ALA A 75 -16.43 40.30 11.09
CA ALA A 75 -15.11 40.32 11.70
C ALA A 75 -15.08 40.80 13.18
N PRO A 76 -15.78 41.88 13.59
CA PRO A 76 -15.77 42.34 14.98
C PRO A 76 -16.29 41.30 15.98
N GLU A 77 -17.33 40.55 15.58
CA GLU A 77 -17.93 39.53 16.41
C GLU A 77 -17.01 38.31 16.54
N LEU A 78 -16.37 37.89 15.45
CA LEU A 78 -15.36 36.83 15.51
C LEU A 78 -14.16 37.21 16.39
N THR A 79 -13.67 38.45 16.32
CA THR A 79 -12.62 38.93 17.21
C THR A 79 -13.05 38.85 18.69
N ARG A 80 -14.32 39.16 18.99
CA ARG A 80 -14.88 39.03 20.34
C ARG A 80 -14.93 37.57 20.79
N ILE A 81 -15.40 36.68 19.93
CA ILE A 81 -15.50 35.24 20.22
C ILE A 81 -14.12 34.63 20.44
N LEU A 82 -13.11 35.00 19.66
CA LEU A 82 -11.75 34.44 19.72
C LEU A 82 -10.87 35.03 20.84
N LYS A 83 -11.30 36.09 21.50
CA LYS A 83 -10.52 36.77 22.54
C LYS A 83 -10.17 35.82 23.70
N ASP A 84 -8.91 35.86 24.13
CA ASP A 84 -8.38 35.09 25.28
C ASP A 84 -8.71 33.58 25.19
N SER A 85 -8.66 33.01 23.99
CA SER A 85 -8.96 31.60 23.72
C SER A 85 -7.87 30.88 22.94
N ILE A 86 -7.92 29.55 22.97
CA ILE A 86 -7.13 28.67 22.11
C ILE A 86 -7.97 28.38 20.85
N PHE A 87 -7.43 28.72 19.68
CA PHE A 87 -8.07 28.45 18.39
C PHE A 87 -7.95 26.96 18.07
N VAL A 88 -9.06 26.29 17.79
CA VAL A 88 -9.06 24.87 17.45
C VAL A 88 -9.70 24.69 16.09
N ALA A 89 -9.16 23.80 15.25
CA ALA A 89 -9.81 23.37 14.03
C ALA A 89 -9.38 21.95 13.65
N HIS A 90 -10.06 21.38 12.66
CA HIS A 90 -9.70 20.09 12.08
C HIS A 90 -8.85 20.31 10.82
N ASN A 91 -7.53 20.50 11.01
CA ASN A 91 -6.56 21.10 10.06
C ASN A 91 -6.42 22.62 10.19
N VAL A 92 -5.98 23.09 11.37
CA VAL A 92 -5.79 24.53 11.70
C VAL A 92 -5.07 25.34 10.64
N LEU A 93 -4.07 24.78 9.95
CA LEU A 93 -3.36 25.50 8.90
C LEU A 93 -4.26 25.90 7.73
N PHE A 94 -5.39 25.24 7.51
CA PHE A 94 -6.37 25.65 6.52
C PHE A 94 -7.22 26.80 7.08
N ASP A 95 -7.97 26.56 8.14
CA ASP A 95 -8.96 27.49 8.68
C ASP A 95 -8.33 28.81 9.14
N LEU A 96 -7.24 28.72 9.91
CA LEU A 96 -6.58 29.90 10.46
C LEU A 96 -5.97 30.77 9.36
N ASN A 97 -5.43 30.17 8.29
CA ASN A 97 -4.87 30.93 7.16
C ASN A 97 -5.94 31.66 6.36
N PHE A 98 -7.11 31.03 6.14
CA PHE A 98 -8.24 31.70 5.50
C PHE A 98 -8.75 32.85 6.36
N LEU A 99 -8.94 32.60 7.65
CA LEU A 99 -9.45 33.60 8.58
C LEU A 99 -8.49 34.79 8.73
N GLN A 100 -7.17 34.55 8.86
CA GLN A 100 -6.17 35.61 8.91
C GLN A 100 -6.12 36.41 7.59
N SER A 101 -6.23 35.74 6.43
CA SER A 101 -6.26 36.41 5.14
C SER A 101 -7.46 37.36 5.02
N GLU A 102 -8.62 36.95 5.50
CA GLU A 102 -9.83 37.79 5.51
C GLU A 102 -9.74 38.93 6.53
N PHE A 103 -9.21 38.69 7.74
CA PHE A 103 -8.94 39.76 8.72
C PHE A 103 -8.01 40.83 8.14
N ASN A 104 -6.90 40.42 7.52
CA ASN A 104 -5.97 41.32 6.85
C ASN A 104 -6.63 42.13 5.74
N ARG A 105 -7.49 41.49 4.94
CA ARG A 105 -8.20 42.14 3.84
C ARG A 105 -9.08 43.30 4.32
N VAL A 106 -9.76 43.12 5.46
CA VAL A 106 -10.67 44.14 6.03
C VAL A 106 -9.98 45.08 7.03
N GLY A 107 -8.66 44.97 7.22
CA GLY A 107 -7.90 45.81 8.14
C GLY A 107 -8.13 45.51 9.62
N CYS A 108 -8.66 44.33 9.94
CA CYS A 108 -8.78 43.85 11.32
C CYS A 108 -7.45 43.23 11.80
N PRO A 109 -7.15 43.31 13.11
CA PRO A 109 -5.97 42.65 13.67
C PRO A 109 -6.02 41.13 13.44
N GLU A 110 -4.89 40.53 13.08
CA GLU A 110 -4.76 39.08 13.01
C GLU A 110 -4.96 38.44 14.40
N PHE A 111 -5.43 37.18 14.41
CA PHE A 111 -5.45 36.39 15.63
C PHE A 111 -4.03 36.07 16.09
N VAL A 112 -3.67 36.52 17.29
CA VAL A 112 -2.39 36.25 17.95
C VAL A 112 -2.68 35.45 19.22
N GLY A 113 -2.68 34.13 19.09
CA GLY A 113 -2.98 33.21 20.19
C GLY A 113 -2.49 31.80 19.92
N LEU A 114 -2.68 30.93 20.92
CA LEU A 114 -2.36 29.51 20.81
C LEU A 114 -3.38 28.83 19.89
N ASN A 115 -2.94 27.79 19.20
CA ASN A 115 -3.81 27.00 18.34
C ASN A 115 -3.61 25.49 18.54
N VAL A 116 -4.64 24.70 18.29
CA VAL A 116 -4.65 23.24 18.45
C VAL A 116 -5.26 22.59 17.22
N ASP A 117 -4.49 21.71 16.58
CA ASP A 117 -4.97 20.95 15.44
C ASP A 117 -5.47 19.56 15.87
N THR A 118 -6.77 19.32 15.74
CA THR A 118 -7.36 18.03 16.10
C THR A 118 -6.90 16.90 15.18
N VAL A 119 -6.45 17.18 13.95
CA VAL A 119 -5.83 16.17 13.07
C VAL A 119 -4.48 15.72 13.61
N GLU A 120 -3.69 16.66 14.13
CA GLU A 120 -2.39 16.37 14.74
C GLU A 120 -2.57 15.57 16.03
N LEU A 121 -3.56 15.93 16.85
CA LEU A 121 -3.91 15.18 18.07
C LEU A 121 -4.45 13.78 17.73
N ALA A 122 -5.32 13.66 16.72
CA ALA A 122 -5.83 12.38 16.23
C ALA A 122 -4.70 11.47 15.75
N LYS A 123 -3.70 12.00 15.03
CA LYS A 123 -2.53 11.21 14.60
C LYS A 123 -1.79 10.62 15.77
N VAL A 124 -1.62 11.37 16.86
CA VAL A 124 -0.94 10.91 18.09
C VAL A 124 -1.77 9.86 18.82
N LEU A 125 -3.06 10.13 19.06
CA LEU A 125 -3.91 9.31 19.93
C LEU A 125 -4.52 8.09 19.22
N LEU A 126 -4.75 8.19 17.92
CA LEU A 126 -5.33 7.14 17.08
C LEU A 126 -4.35 6.74 15.95
N PRO A 127 -3.12 6.31 16.29
CA PRO A 127 -2.07 6.04 15.31
C PRO A 127 -2.42 4.90 14.34
N THR A 128 -3.40 4.07 14.69
CA THR A 128 -3.88 2.94 13.88
C THR A 128 -5.06 3.27 12.98
N SER A 129 -5.51 4.54 12.93
CA SER A 129 -6.60 4.94 12.06
C SER A 129 -6.16 4.95 10.59
N ASP A 130 -6.95 4.35 9.70
CA ASP A 130 -6.70 4.37 8.25
C ASP A 130 -6.74 5.79 7.65
N SER A 131 -7.41 6.70 8.35
CA SER A 131 -7.68 8.06 7.91
C SER A 131 -7.90 9.00 9.07
N TYR A 132 -7.58 10.27 8.86
CA TYR A 132 -7.72 11.33 9.86
C TYR A 132 -8.70 12.40 9.40
N LYS A 133 -9.65 12.04 8.53
CA LYS A 133 -10.74 12.93 8.14
C LYS A 133 -11.84 12.89 9.20
N LEU A 134 -12.46 14.03 9.46
CA LEU A 134 -13.48 14.20 10.48
C LEU A 134 -14.59 13.13 10.42
N PHE A 135 -15.21 12.96 9.25
CA PHE A 135 -16.28 11.96 9.07
C PHE A 135 -15.84 10.53 9.41
N GLU A 136 -14.64 10.12 8.97
CA GLU A 136 -14.16 8.75 9.20
C GLU A 136 -13.75 8.53 10.67
N LEU A 137 -13.25 9.56 11.35
CA LEU A 137 -12.94 9.50 12.79
C LEU A 137 -14.21 9.46 13.65
N THR A 138 -15.25 10.20 13.27
CA THR A 138 -16.49 10.30 14.03
C THR A 138 -17.32 9.02 13.91
N GLU A 139 -17.34 8.40 12.73
CA GLU A 139 -17.87 7.04 12.54
C GLU A 139 -17.14 6.02 13.42
N CYS A 140 -15.80 6.07 13.46
CA CYS A 140 -14.98 5.18 14.27
C CYS A 140 -15.23 5.33 15.78
N LEU A 141 -15.46 6.56 16.24
CA LEU A 141 -15.71 6.90 17.64
C LEU A 141 -17.20 6.89 18.01
N ALA A 142 -18.08 6.51 17.08
CA ALA A 142 -19.54 6.49 17.24
C ALA A 142 -20.15 7.85 17.66
N ILE A 143 -19.56 8.95 17.17
CA ILE A 143 -20.11 10.31 17.29
C ILE A 143 -21.17 10.50 16.19
N LYS A 144 -22.33 11.07 16.52
CA LYS A 144 -23.38 11.32 15.51
C LYS A 144 -23.01 12.51 14.64
N HIS A 145 -23.01 12.32 13.32
CA HIS A 145 -22.71 13.37 12.34
C HIS A 145 -23.89 13.50 11.36
N ASP A 146 -24.88 14.33 11.72
CA ASP A 146 -26.16 14.39 11.01
C ASP A 146 -26.09 15.16 9.68
N ARG A 147 -25.12 16.08 9.49
CA ARG A 147 -24.94 16.91 8.27
C ARG A 147 -23.44 17.17 7.94
N PRO A 148 -22.70 16.18 7.39
CA PRO A 148 -21.31 16.38 6.98
C PRO A 148 -21.16 17.46 5.92
N HIS A 149 -20.08 18.24 5.97
CA HIS A 149 -19.77 19.32 5.02
C HIS A 149 -20.69 20.55 5.15
N GLN A 150 -21.15 20.80 6.37
CA GLN A 150 -21.68 22.10 6.77
C GLN A 150 -20.90 22.58 8.00
N ALA A 151 -20.43 23.83 7.96
CA ALA A 151 -19.51 24.33 8.98
C ALA A 151 -20.05 24.21 10.41
N ASP A 152 -21.36 24.43 10.61
CA ASP A 152 -22.00 24.31 11.93
C ASP A 152 -21.93 22.90 12.49
N SER A 153 -22.25 21.90 11.66
CA SER A 153 -22.17 20.50 12.06
C SER A 153 -20.72 20.07 12.26
N ASP A 154 -19.81 20.48 11.38
CA ASP A 154 -18.41 20.04 11.42
C ASP A 154 -17.64 20.68 12.58
N ALA A 155 -17.90 21.96 12.92
CA ALA A 155 -17.35 22.60 14.10
C ALA A 155 -17.83 21.95 15.41
N LEU A 156 -19.12 21.62 15.50
CA LEU A 156 -19.70 20.96 16.68
C LEU A 156 -19.10 19.56 16.88
N VAL A 157 -19.05 18.78 15.82
CA VAL A 157 -18.48 17.43 15.88
C VAL A 157 -16.96 17.48 16.17
N THR A 158 -16.25 18.49 15.67
CA THR A 158 -14.84 18.73 16.03
C THR A 158 -14.68 19.09 17.50
N ALA A 159 -15.62 19.83 18.09
CA ALA A 159 -15.63 20.14 19.52
C ALA A 159 -15.84 18.89 20.38
N GLU A 160 -16.80 18.05 20.02
CA GLU A 160 -17.03 16.75 20.68
C GLU A 160 -15.80 15.84 20.57
N LEU A 161 -15.18 15.80 19.38
CA LEU A 161 -13.95 15.06 19.12
C LEU A 161 -12.79 15.53 20.01
N LEU A 162 -12.59 16.85 20.15
CA LEU A 162 -11.57 17.41 21.04
C LEU A 162 -11.78 16.96 22.49
N LEU A 163 -13.00 17.05 23.01
CA LEU A 163 -13.34 16.63 24.37
C LEU A 163 -13.05 15.14 24.58
N GLN A 164 -13.37 14.31 23.58
CA GLN A 164 -13.05 12.89 23.63
C GLN A 164 -11.53 12.63 23.64
N PHE A 165 -10.76 13.38 22.84
CA PHE A 165 -9.30 13.28 22.86
C PHE A 165 -8.65 13.75 24.17
N ILE A 166 -9.19 14.79 24.80
CA ILE A 166 -8.76 15.22 26.14
C ILE A 166 -8.99 14.08 27.14
N ASN A 167 -10.16 13.43 27.11
CA ASN A 167 -10.46 12.29 27.98
C ASN A 167 -9.55 11.08 27.69
N GLN A 168 -9.33 10.71 26.43
CA GLN A 168 -8.40 9.64 26.07
C GLN A 168 -6.97 9.94 26.53
N THR A 169 -6.53 11.20 26.45
CA THR A 169 -5.20 11.61 26.92
C THR A 169 -5.03 11.39 28.44
N ARG A 170 -6.09 11.60 29.24
CA ARG A 170 -6.08 11.31 30.69
C ARG A 170 -5.90 9.82 31.00
N GLU A 171 -6.40 8.94 30.13
CA GLU A 171 -6.28 7.48 30.30
C GLU A 171 -4.86 6.95 30.01
N LEU A 172 -4.02 7.72 29.30
CA LEU A 172 -2.66 7.31 28.94
C LEU A 172 -1.77 7.16 30.18
N PRO A 173 -0.98 6.08 30.32
CA PRO A 173 -0.09 5.89 31.47
C PRO A 173 0.82 7.09 31.73
N LEU A 174 1.08 7.43 33.00
CA LEU A 174 1.92 8.58 33.37
C LEU A 174 3.26 8.62 32.61
N VAL A 175 3.96 7.48 32.51
CA VAL A 175 5.25 7.39 31.81
C VAL A 175 5.18 7.68 30.31
N THR A 176 4.02 7.45 29.70
CA THR A 176 3.73 7.78 28.29
C THR A 176 3.45 9.27 28.18
N LEU A 177 2.57 9.80 29.03
CA LEU A 177 2.19 11.21 29.04
C LEU A 177 3.39 12.14 29.27
N GLU A 178 4.32 11.80 30.17
CA GLU A 178 5.55 12.56 30.39
C GLU A 178 6.40 12.71 29.14
N LYS A 179 6.43 11.69 28.27
CA LYS A 179 7.17 11.75 27.01
C LYS A 179 6.41 12.52 25.95
N LEU A 180 5.09 12.35 25.88
CA LEU A 180 4.25 13.10 24.96
C LEU A 180 4.34 14.60 25.23
N ALA A 181 4.24 15.02 26.49
CA ALA A 181 4.36 16.42 26.89
C ALA A 181 5.71 17.01 26.46
N LYS A 182 6.82 16.30 26.73
CA LYS A 182 8.16 16.73 26.27
C LYS A 182 8.29 16.82 24.75
N LEU A 183 7.76 15.85 24.01
CA LEU A 183 7.87 15.79 22.54
C LEU A 183 6.95 16.81 21.86
N SER A 184 5.79 17.10 22.45
CA SER A 184 4.75 17.95 21.87
C SER A 184 5.20 19.39 21.58
N ILE A 185 6.28 19.85 22.22
CA ILE A 185 6.92 21.16 21.95
C ILE A 185 7.39 21.28 20.49
N GLY A 186 7.74 20.15 19.85
CA GLY A 186 8.19 20.11 18.46
C GLY A 186 7.09 19.92 17.42
N LEU A 187 5.81 19.94 17.83
CA LEU A 187 4.68 19.85 16.91
C LEU A 187 4.34 21.22 16.29
N LYS A 188 3.45 21.22 15.30
CA LYS A 188 3.08 22.46 14.59
C LYS A 188 2.06 23.28 15.36
N SER A 189 1.12 22.60 16.03
CA SER A 189 0.14 23.23 16.91
C SER A 189 0.55 23.12 18.38
N ASN A 190 -0.07 23.93 19.24
CA ASN A 190 0.22 24.03 20.67
C ASN A 190 -0.41 22.90 21.51
N LEU A 191 -0.28 21.65 21.06
CA LEU A 191 -0.78 20.48 21.82
C LEU A 191 -0.08 20.31 23.17
N ASN A 192 1.10 20.91 23.34
CA ASN A 192 1.83 20.91 24.62
C ASN A 192 0.99 21.45 25.78
N GLU A 193 0.10 22.41 25.52
CA GLU A 193 -0.78 22.99 26.54
C GLU A 193 -1.78 21.95 27.07
N ILE A 194 -2.28 21.06 26.21
CA ILE A 194 -3.19 19.99 26.62
C ILE A 194 -2.43 18.92 27.40
N PHE A 195 -1.26 18.49 26.89
CA PHE A 195 -0.50 17.41 27.52
C PHE A 195 0.08 17.81 28.89
N GLU A 196 0.60 19.04 29.05
CA GLU A 196 1.17 19.51 30.32
C GLU A 196 0.09 19.75 31.39
N ASP A 197 -1.08 20.27 31.02
CA ASP A 197 -2.19 20.46 31.94
C ASP A 197 -2.68 19.11 32.49
N ILE A 198 -2.91 18.14 31.61
CA ILE A 198 -3.31 16.78 32.00
C ILE A 198 -2.19 16.09 32.79
N LEU A 199 -0.92 16.29 32.44
CA LEU A 199 0.21 15.73 33.18
C LEU A 199 0.28 16.27 34.62
N THR A 200 0.03 17.57 34.79
CA THR A 200 0.00 18.23 36.09
C THR A 200 -1.15 17.71 36.94
N GLU A 201 -2.35 17.54 36.35
CA GLU A 201 -3.49 16.89 36.98
C GLU A 201 -3.12 15.48 37.44
N LYS A 202 -2.58 14.67 36.53
CA LYS A 202 -2.29 13.24 36.75
C LYS A 202 -1.21 12.99 37.81
N ARG A 203 -0.19 13.86 37.91
CA ARG A 203 0.86 13.77 38.94
C ARG A 203 0.34 13.95 40.37
N ASN A 204 -0.80 14.60 40.54
CA ASN A 204 -1.41 14.82 41.85
C ASN A 204 -2.28 13.63 42.33
N HIS A 205 -2.44 12.60 41.50
CA HIS A 205 -3.23 11.41 41.81
C HIS A 205 -2.38 10.13 41.76
N LEU A 206 -2.63 9.20 42.69
CA LEU A 206 -2.01 7.88 42.68
C LEU A 206 -2.63 7.03 41.56
N GLU A 207 -1.89 6.82 40.47
CA GLU A 207 -2.30 5.96 39.36
C GLU A 207 -1.93 4.49 39.63
N ASN A 208 -2.91 3.59 39.50
CA ASN A 208 -2.65 2.17 39.35
C ASN A 208 -2.59 1.85 37.85
N LEU A 209 -1.45 1.32 37.39
CA LEU A 209 -1.31 0.87 36.02
C LEU A 209 -2.29 -0.28 35.73
N SER A 210 -2.99 -0.23 34.60
CA SER A 210 -3.88 -1.30 34.14
C SER A 210 -3.19 -2.66 34.16
N GLU A 211 -3.91 -3.72 34.54
CA GLU A 211 -3.38 -5.10 34.60
C GLU A 211 -2.84 -5.59 33.25
N HIS A 212 -3.36 -5.05 32.15
CA HIS A 212 -2.97 -5.41 30.78
C HIS A 212 -1.71 -4.68 30.30
N LEU A 213 -1.17 -3.75 31.07
CA LEU A 213 0.03 -3.00 30.74
C LEU A 213 1.20 -3.40 31.64
N GLU A 214 2.40 -3.30 31.11
CA GLU A 214 3.65 -3.33 31.88
C GLU A 214 4.53 -2.15 31.50
N VAL A 215 5.29 -1.62 32.46
CA VAL A 215 6.30 -0.60 32.20
C VAL A 215 7.67 -1.24 32.25
N PHE A 216 8.47 -1.03 31.21
CA PHE A 216 9.86 -1.45 31.17
C PHE A 216 10.72 -0.32 30.62
N LYS A 217 11.80 0.01 31.34
CA LYS A 217 12.69 1.14 31.00
C LYS A 217 11.96 2.44 30.65
N GLY A 218 10.89 2.74 31.39
CA GLY A 218 10.12 3.98 31.23
C GLY A 218 9.23 4.03 29.97
N ILE A 219 8.99 2.91 29.29
CA ILE A 219 8.00 2.78 28.22
C ILE A 219 6.91 1.82 28.69
N ALA A 220 5.65 2.24 28.54
CA ALA A 220 4.50 1.37 28.79
C ALA A 220 4.23 0.50 27.55
N LEU A 221 3.98 -0.79 27.77
CA LEU A 221 3.71 -1.78 26.75
C LEU A 221 2.45 -2.57 27.06
N ARG A 222 1.70 -2.96 26.03
CA ARG A 222 0.67 -3.99 26.14
C ARG A 222 1.30 -5.34 26.48
N LYS A 223 0.81 -6.00 27.53
CA LYS A 223 1.17 -7.39 27.83
C LYS A 223 0.60 -8.30 26.76
N LYS A 224 1.45 -9.15 26.19
CA LYS A 224 1.07 -10.14 25.17
C LYS A 224 0.13 -11.19 25.77
N ASN A 225 -1.03 -11.40 25.17
CA ASN A 225 -2.00 -12.37 25.66
C ASN A 225 -1.58 -13.81 25.36
N LYS A 226 -1.48 -14.65 26.39
CA LYS A 226 -1.25 -16.10 26.23
C LYS A 226 -2.55 -16.85 25.96
N LYS A 227 -3.34 -16.45 24.96
CA LYS A 227 -4.64 -17.08 24.62
C LYS A 227 -4.54 -18.61 24.41
N TYR A 228 -3.37 -19.10 24.04
CA TYR A 228 -3.14 -20.46 23.57
C TYR A 228 -2.25 -21.32 24.50
N SER A 229 -1.88 -20.85 25.70
CA SER A 229 -0.93 -21.62 26.55
C SER A 229 -1.53 -22.86 27.24
N ASN A 230 -2.86 -23.01 27.26
CA ASN A 230 -3.55 -24.00 28.10
C ASN A 230 -4.31 -25.11 27.35
N TYR A 231 -4.27 -25.14 26.01
CA TYR A 231 -4.99 -26.16 25.25
C TYR A 231 -4.09 -27.35 24.91
N ASN A 232 -4.59 -28.57 25.14
CA ASN A 232 -3.91 -29.79 24.73
C ASN A 232 -4.17 -30.01 23.22
N TYR A 233 -3.38 -29.35 22.37
CA TYR A 233 -3.58 -29.31 20.91
C TYR A 233 -3.38 -30.63 20.16
N ARG A 234 -3.16 -31.75 20.86
CA ARG A 234 -2.68 -33.02 20.29
C ARG A 234 -3.76 -34.06 20.02
N GLU A 235 -5.03 -33.70 20.11
CA GLU A 235 -6.11 -34.62 19.77
C GLU A 235 -6.26 -34.69 18.24
N LYS A 236 -6.01 -35.86 17.66
CA LYS A 236 -6.21 -36.09 16.22
C LYS A 236 -7.68 -35.91 15.88
N LYS A 237 -7.97 -35.21 14.78
CA LYS A 237 -9.33 -35.00 14.29
C LYS A 237 -9.43 -35.54 12.87
N GLU A 238 -10.40 -36.42 12.64
CA GLU A 238 -10.63 -36.98 11.32
C GLU A 238 -11.30 -35.94 10.42
N TYR A 239 -10.77 -35.80 9.20
CA TYR A 239 -11.33 -34.91 8.20
C TYR A 239 -12.66 -35.46 7.67
N PRO A 240 -13.73 -34.64 7.56
CA PRO A 240 -15.03 -35.09 7.07
C PRO A 240 -14.97 -35.40 5.58
N LEU A 241 -14.91 -36.69 5.22
CA LEU A 241 -14.83 -37.12 3.82
C LEU A 241 -16.17 -37.03 3.08
N HIS A 242 -17.31 -37.20 3.78
CA HIS A 242 -18.62 -37.16 3.16
C HIS A 242 -19.16 -35.73 3.04
N GLN A 243 -19.79 -35.41 1.91
CA GLN A 243 -20.39 -34.08 1.67
C GLN A 243 -21.43 -33.70 2.74
N HIS A 244 -22.23 -34.65 3.20
CA HIS A 244 -23.23 -34.41 4.24
C HIS A 244 -22.60 -33.91 5.56
N ASP A 245 -21.47 -34.50 5.95
CA ASP A 245 -20.77 -34.12 7.19
C ASP A 245 -20.17 -32.72 7.07
N LYS A 246 -19.59 -32.38 5.90
CA LYS A 246 -19.08 -31.02 5.62
C LYS A 246 -20.21 -29.99 5.63
N GLN A 247 -21.33 -30.30 4.99
CA GLN A 247 -22.49 -29.41 4.96
C GLN A 247 -23.01 -29.15 6.37
N LYS A 248 -23.17 -30.21 7.18
CA LYS A 248 -23.61 -30.09 8.57
C LYS A 248 -22.64 -29.27 9.40
N LEU A 249 -21.34 -29.48 9.22
CA LEU A 249 -20.28 -28.71 9.91
C LEU A 249 -20.36 -27.22 9.55
N LEU A 250 -20.37 -26.88 8.25
CA LEU A 250 -20.33 -25.50 7.77
C LEU A 250 -21.63 -24.73 8.05
N SER A 251 -22.79 -25.37 7.90
CA SER A 251 -24.09 -24.75 8.15
C SER A 251 -24.32 -24.38 9.61
N ASN A 252 -23.71 -25.09 10.56
CA ASN A 252 -23.82 -24.79 11.99
C ASN A 252 -23.04 -23.52 12.40
N GLY A 253 -21.95 -23.18 11.70
CA GLY A 253 -21.07 -22.07 12.07
C GLY A 253 -21.14 -20.84 11.15
N ILE A 254 -21.66 -20.99 9.93
CA ILE A 254 -21.74 -19.92 8.92
C ILE A 254 -23.20 -19.55 8.67
N LYS A 255 -23.57 -18.32 9.05
CA LYS A 255 -24.90 -17.76 8.80
C LYS A 255 -25.15 -17.66 7.29
N HIS A 256 -26.30 -18.14 6.81
CA HIS A 256 -26.65 -18.20 5.38
C HIS A 256 -25.66 -19.01 4.52
N TYR A 257 -25.16 -20.14 5.03
CA TYR A 257 -24.33 -21.04 4.23
C TYR A 257 -25.12 -21.66 3.07
N GLU A 258 -24.61 -21.49 1.86
CA GLU A 258 -25.09 -22.18 0.66
C GLU A 258 -24.16 -23.33 0.32
N VAL A 259 -24.76 -24.48 -0.02
CA VAL A 259 -24.00 -25.64 -0.48
C VAL A 259 -23.46 -25.38 -1.87
N ARG A 260 -22.16 -25.57 -2.04
CA ARG A 260 -21.46 -25.41 -3.32
C ARG A 260 -20.60 -26.65 -3.55
N ASP A 261 -20.98 -27.50 -4.50
CA ASP A 261 -20.26 -28.76 -4.76
C ASP A 261 -18.78 -28.54 -5.08
N GLY A 262 -18.48 -27.50 -5.87
CA GLY A 262 -17.10 -27.10 -6.17
C GLY A 262 -16.28 -26.71 -4.94
N GLN A 263 -16.91 -26.21 -3.88
CA GLN A 263 -16.23 -25.93 -2.61
C GLN A 263 -15.76 -27.24 -1.96
N HIS A 264 -16.64 -28.25 -1.89
CA HIS A 264 -16.33 -29.54 -1.27
C HIS A 264 -15.31 -30.32 -2.08
N GLU A 265 -15.40 -30.26 -3.41
CA GLU A 265 -14.44 -30.85 -4.34
C GLU A 265 -13.04 -30.26 -4.17
N MET A 266 -12.94 -28.93 -4.02
CA MET A 266 -11.68 -28.28 -3.72
C MET A 266 -11.13 -28.73 -2.36
N MET A 267 -11.98 -28.81 -1.33
CA MET A 267 -11.55 -29.26 0.01
C MET A 267 -10.92 -30.66 -0.04
N ASP A 268 -11.54 -31.60 -0.77
CA ASP A 268 -11.03 -32.96 -0.91
C ASP A 268 -9.75 -33.01 -1.71
N THR A 269 -9.67 -32.24 -2.80
CA THR A 269 -8.46 -32.17 -3.63
C THR A 269 -7.27 -31.66 -2.81
N VAL A 270 -7.48 -30.63 -1.97
CA VAL A 270 -6.43 -30.09 -1.08
C VAL A 270 -6.02 -31.12 -0.03
N TYR A 271 -6.98 -31.75 0.64
CA TYR A 271 -6.69 -32.76 1.66
C TYR A 271 -5.94 -33.98 1.08
N GLU A 272 -6.36 -34.45 -0.10
CA GLU A 272 -5.71 -35.55 -0.80
C GLU A 272 -4.29 -35.20 -1.21
N ALA A 273 -4.06 -34.01 -1.78
CA ALA A 273 -2.73 -33.54 -2.18
C ALA A 273 -1.74 -33.52 -1.01
N PHE A 274 -2.18 -33.02 0.16
CA PHE A 274 -1.36 -33.07 1.38
C PHE A 274 -1.09 -34.50 1.85
N ARG A 275 -2.13 -35.35 1.92
CA ARG A 275 -1.99 -36.75 2.34
C ARG A 275 -1.04 -37.55 1.44
N LEU A 276 -1.07 -37.30 0.13
CA LEU A 276 -0.26 -38.01 -0.85
C LEU A 276 1.13 -37.38 -1.05
N ASN A 277 1.46 -36.28 -0.38
CA ASN A 277 2.68 -35.49 -0.64
C ASN A 277 2.85 -35.14 -2.12
N LYS A 278 1.78 -34.62 -2.73
CA LYS A 278 1.75 -34.18 -4.12
C LYS A 278 1.47 -32.69 -4.21
N HIS A 279 2.10 -32.01 -5.17
CA HIS A 279 1.71 -30.64 -5.50
C HIS A 279 0.35 -30.65 -6.22
N ALA A 280 -0.41 -29.57 -6.09
CA ALA A 280 -1.70 -29.42 -6.77
C ALA A 280 -1.85 -28.02 -7.37
N MET A 281 -2.44 -27.94 -8.55
CA MET A 281 -2.88 -26.71 -9.19
C MET A 281 -4.39 -26.73 -9.34
N ILE A 282 -5.06 -25.77 -8.70
CA ILE A 282 -6.51 -25.70 -8.59
C ILE A 282 -6.99 -24.34 -9.10
N GLU A 283 -7.57 -24.33 -10.31
CA GLU A 283 -8.32 -23.16 -10.79
C GLU A 283 -9.72 -23.21 -10.16
N ALA A 284 -10.03 -22.20 -9.37
CA ALA A 284 -11.21 -22.13 -8.52
C ALA A 284 -12.04 -20.90 -8.88
N GLY A 285 -13.13 -21.08 -9.63
CA GLY A 285 -13.98 -19.98 -10.07
C GLY A 285 -14.44 -19.05 -8.94
N THR A 286 -14.71 -17.79 -9.27
CA THR A 286 -15.25 -16.81 -8.30
C THR A 286 -16.54 -17.32 -7.65
N GLY A 287 -16.74 -17.02 -6.38
CA GLY A 287 -17.94 -17.41 -5.64
C GLY A 287 -17.92 -18.81 -5.02
N ILE A 288 -16.96 -19.69 -5.33
CA ILE A 288 -16.95 -21.05 -4.75
C ILE A 288 -16.66 -21.08 -3.24
N GLY A 289 -16.14 -19.98 -2.67
CA GLY A 289 -15.65 -19.96 -1.28
C GLY A 289 -14.26 -20.60 -1.12
N LYS A 290 -13.33 -20.23 -2.02
CA LYS A 290 -11.95 -20.73 -2.15
C LYS A 290 -11.19 -20.74 -0.82
N SER A 291 -11.27 -19.66 -0.04
CA SER A 291 -10.54 -19.52 1.22
C SER A 291 -10.91 -20.61 2.23
N ILE A 292 -12.20 -20.80 2.51
CA ILE A 292 -12.66 -21.91 3.36
C ILE A 292 -12.26 -23.26 2.77
N ALA A 293 -12.30 -23.40 1.44
CA ALA A 293 -12.02 -24.64 0.75
C ALA A 293 -10.56 -25.13 0.91
N TYR A 294 -9.57 -24.24 1.00
CA TYR A 294 -8.22 -24.65 1.36
C TYR A 294 -7.93 -24.59 2.87
N LEU A 295 -8.58 -23.69 3.63
CA LEU A 295 -8.30 -23.52 5.06
C LEU A 295 -8.78 -24.72 5.89
N LEU A 296 -10.01 -25.17 5.65
CA LEU A 296 -10.61 -26.28 6.40
C LEU A 296 -9.74 -27.56 6.33
N PRO A 297 -9.42 -28.11 5.14
CA PRO A 297 -8.56 -29.29 5.05
C PRO A 297 -7.14 -29.04 5.57
N SER A 298 -6.60 -27.82 5.43
CA SER A 298 -5.29 -27.45 5.99
C SER A 298 -5.26 -27.58 7.51
N ILE A 299 -6.30 -27.10 8.21
CA ILE A 299 -6.40 -27.18 9.67
C ILE A 299 -6.52 -28.65 10.12
N TYR A 300 -7.38 -29.44 9.48
CA TYR A 300 -7.53 -30.86 9.79
C TYR A 300 -6.23 -31.65 9.55
N PHE A 301 -5.56 -31.41 8.43
CA PHE A 301 -4.28 -32.04 8.12
C PHE A 301 -3.22 -31.65 9.15
N SER A 302 -3.12 -30.35 9.46
CA SER A 302 -2.17 -29.84 10.45
C SER A 302 -2.33 -30.52 11.82
N LYS A 303 -3.58 -30.65 12.29
CA LYS A 303 -3.90 -31.33 13.55
C LYS A 303 -3.60 -32.82 13.53
N THR A 304 -3.84 -33.48 12.40
CA THR A 304 -3.66 -34.93 12.28
C THR A 304 -2.17 -35.31 12.25
N GLU A 305 -1.38 -34.57 11.48
CA GLU A 305 0.04 -34.84 11.24
C GLU A 305 0.97 -34.08 12.18
N ASN A 306 0.44 -33.14 12.97
CA ASN A 306 1.20 -32.23 13.82
C ASN A 306 2.30 -31.50 13.03
N GLN A 307 1.91 -30.99 11.85
CA GLN A 307 2.75 -30.22 10.93
C GLN A 307 2.07 -28.89 10.63
N PRO A 308 2.77 -27.75 10.77
CA PRO A 308 2.18 -26.47 10.43
C PRO A 308 2.01 -26.32 8.91
N ILE A 309 0.91 -25.69 8.49
CA ILE A 309 0.67 -25.31 7.10
C ILE A 309 0.99 -23.83 6.90
N LEU A 310 1.82 -23.53 5.90
CA LEU A 310 2.11 -22.16 5.50
C LEU A 310 1.16 -21.71 4.39
N ILE A 311 0.49 -20.59 4.59
CA ILE A 311 -0.42 -19.98 3.60
C ILE A 311 0.19 -18.65 3.17
N SER A 312 0.38 -18.51 1.86
CA SER A 312 0.93 -17.33 1.24
C SER A 312 -0.12 -16.68 0.35
N THR A 313 -0.35 -15.39 0.51
CA THR A 313 -1.26 -14.59 -0.33
C THR A 313 -0.56 -13.34 -0.86
N HIS A 314 -1.14 -12.71 -1.88
CA HIS A 314 -0.49 -11.62 -2.60
C HIS A 314 -0.51 -10.28 -1.85
N THR A 315 -1.61 -9.93 -1.16
CA THR A 315 -1.78 -8.59 -0.56
C THR A 315 -2.02 -8.65 0.96
N ILE A 316 -1.73 -7.55 1.66
CA ILE A 316 -2.00 -7.39 3.09
C ILE A 316 -3.51 -7.46 3.37
N GLN A 317 -4.33 -6.80 2.55
CA GLN A 317 -5.79 -6.85 2.66
C GLN A 317 -6.36 -8.27 2.60
N LEU A 318 -5.80 -9.14 1.74
CA LEU A 318 -6.19 -10.54 1.68
C LEU A 318 -5.74 -11.31 2.93
N GLN A 319 -4.58 -10.99 3.52
CA GLN A 319 -4.17 -11.57 4.80
C GLN A 319 -5.15 -11.19 5.90
N ASP A 320 -5.51 -9.91 5.99
CA ASP A 320 -6.47 -9.42 6.98
C ASP A 320 -7.84 -10.04 6.79
N GLN A 321 -8.30 -10.21 5.54
CA GLN A 321 -9.54 -10.93 5.25
C GLN A 321 -9.47 -12.39 5.73
N LEU A 322 -8.36 -13.08 5.49
CA LEU A 322 -8.18 -14.46 5.97
C LEU A 322 -8.23 -14.55 7.49
N LEU A 323 -7.56 -13.64 8.21
CA LEU A 323 -7.50 -13.66 9.67
C LEU A 323 -8.81 -13.21 10.32
N ASN A 324 -9.30 -12.04 9.90
CA ASN A 324 -10.38 -11.35 10.59
C ASN A 324 -11.77 -11.84 10.16
N THR A 325 -11.87 -12.50 9.01
CA THR A 325 -13.15 -12.98 8.47
C THR A 325 -13.17 -14.50 8.35
N GLU A 326 -12.28 -15.09 7.56
CA GLU A 326 -12.39 -16.52 7.20
C GLU A 326 -11.99 -17.45 8.33
N LEU A 327 -10.88 -17.19 9.02
CA LEU A 327 -10.45 -17.97 10.18
C LEU A 327 -11.41 -17.82 11.37
N LYS A 328 -11.94 -16.62 11.63
CA LYS A 328 -12.97 -16.41 12.66
C LYS A 328 -14.28 -17.16 12.37
N LYS A 329 -14.65 -17.34 11.09
CA LYS A 329 -15.77 -18.23 10.71
C LYS A 329 -15.42 -19.68 11.07
N LEU A 330 -14.20 -20.13 10.76
CA LEU A 330 -13.77 -21.49 11.06
C LEU A 330 -13.64 -21.78 12.56
N GLU A 331 -13.28 -20.80 13.38
CA GLU A 331 -13.30 -20.92 14.86
C GLU A 331 -14.71 -21.22 15.39
N LYS A 332 -15.77 -20.73 14.73
CA LYS A 332 -17.18 -21.02 15.09
C LYS A 332 -17.67 -22.36 14.54
N VAL A 333 -17.12 -22.79 13.40
CA VAL A 333 -17.48 -24.03 12.70
C VAL A 333 -16.84 -25.25 13.36
N LEU A 334 -15.58 -25.15 13.74
CA LEU A 334 -14.80 -26.27 14.26
C LEU A 334 -15.06 -26.47 15.75
N SER A 335 -15.28 -27.73 16.15
CA SER A 335 -15.50 -28.11 17.54
C SER A 335 -14.22 -28.19 18.38
N PHE A 336 -13.09 -27.72 17.84
CA PHE A 336 -11.77 -27.80 18.46
C PHE A 336 -10.96 -26.53 18.16
N PRO A 337 -10.08 -26.11 19.08
CA PRO A 337 -9.26 -24.93 18.87
C PRO A 337 -8.11 -25.23 17.91
N PHE A 338 -7.78 -24.27 17.06
CA PHE A 338 -6.56 -24.22 16.28
C PHE A 338 -5.89 -22.86 16.48
N LYS A 339 -4.59 -22.78 16.19
CA LYS A 339 -3.79 -21.57 16.31
C LYS A 339 -3.35 -21.12 14.92
N ALA A 340 -3.76 -19.91 14.54
CA ALA A 340 -3.30 -19.23 13.34
C ALA A 340 -2.46 -18.00 13.70
N VAL A 341 -1.33 -17.81 13.01
CA VAL A 341 -0.39 -16.71 13.28
C VAL A 341 0.06 -16.07 11.97
N VAL A 342 0.19 -14.73 11.96
CA VAL A 342 0.83 -14.00 10.85
C VAL A 342 2.31 -13.87 11.13
N LEU A 343 3.13 -14.15 10.11
CA LEU A 343 4.57 -13.93 10.18
C LEU A 343 5.03 -13.07 8.99
N LYS A 344 5.54 -11.88 9.31
CA LYS A 344 6.09 -10.92 8.35
C LYS A 344 7.62 -10.87 8.45
N GLY A 345 8.26 -10.12 7.54
CA GLY A 345 9.70 -9.90 7.60
C GLY A 345 10.10 -9.07 8.82
N LYS A 346 11.31 -9.30 9.37
CA LYS A 346 11.85 -8.58 10.54
C LYS A 346 11.69 -7.05 10.46
N GLN A 347 11.83 -6.47 9.27
CA GLN A 347 11.69 -5.03 8.99
C GLN A 347 10.30 -4.44 9.28
N HIS A 348 9.26 -5.28 9.43
CA HIS A 348 7.93 -4.85 9.86
C HIS A 348 7.82 -4.68 11.38
N TYR A 349 8.77 -5.21 12.15
CA TYR A 349 8.71 -5.17 13.60
C TYR A 349 9.60 -4.07 14.18
N ILE A 350 9.11 -3.39 15.22
CA ILE A 350 9.87 -2.37 15.94
C ILE A 350 11.00 -3.01 16.75
N ASN A 351 12.21 -2.44 16.68
CA ASN A 351 13.27 -2.73 17.64
C ASN A 351 13.15 -1.77 18.83
N LEU A 352 12.68 -2.29 19.96
CA LEU A 352 12.41 -1.50 21.17
C LEU A 352 13.68 -0.89 21.77
N PHE A 353 14.84 -1.54 21.62
CA PHE A 353 16.12 -0.99 22.09
C PHE A 353 16.51 0.27 21.29
N LYS A 354 16.46 0.19 19.96
CA LYS A 354 16.73 1.35 19.09
C LYS A 354 15.72 2.47 19.36
N PHE A 355 14.43 2.14 19.41
CA PHE A 355 13.38 3.12 19.70
C PHE A 355 13.59 3.83 21.04
N GLU A 356 13.86 3.08 22.13
CA GLU A 356 14.16 3.64 23.45
C GLU A 356 15.27 4.68 23.37
N GLN A 357 16.37 4.39 22.66
CA GLN A 357 17.49 5.32 22.58
C GLN A 357 17.14 6.61 21.84
N THR A 358 16.31 6.54 20.80
CA THR A 358 15.85 7.75 20.09
C THR A 358 15.07 8.70 21.00
N LEU A 359 14.42 8.23 22.07
CA LEU A 359 13.65 9.09 22.98
C LEU A 359 14.54 10.02 23.83
N TYR A 360 15.83 9.74 23.92
CA TYR A 360 16.80 10.60 24.62
C TYR A 360 17.47 11.64 23.70
N GLU A 361 17.22 11.58 22.39
CA GLU A 361 17.76 12.51 21.41
C GLU A 361 16.91 13.78 21.31
N ALA A 362 17.55 14.89 20.94
CA ALA A 362 16.87 16.14 20.65
C ALA A 362 16.63 16.21 19.13
N ASP A 363 15.39 16.00 18.71
CA ASP A 363 14.98 16.12 17.31
C ASP A 363 14.23 17.43 17.06
N GLN A 364 14.48 18.02 15.90
CA GLN A 364 13.76 19.20 15.43
C GLN A 364 12.83 18.88 14.24
N GLN A 365 12.95 17.68 13.66
CA GLN A 365 12.15 17.29 12.51
C GLN A 365 10.75 16.85 12.95
N TYR A 366 9.75 17.58 12.45
CA TYR A 366 8.33 17.34 12.75
C TYR A 366 7.88 15.88 12.60
N ASP A 367 8.13 15.26 11.45
CA ASP A 367 7.67 13.89 11.17
C ASP A 367 8.29 12.87 12.15
N THR A 368 9.54 13.07 12.56
CA THR A 368 10.22 12.21 13.55
C THR A 368 9.55 12.33 14.91
N ILE A 369 9.28 13.56 15.35
CA ILE A 369 8.66 13.86 16.65
C ILE A 369 7.26 13.28 16.70
N LEU A 370 6.45 13.56 15.68
CA LEU A 370 5.10 13.00 15.54
C LEU A 370 5.14 11.47 15.56
N THR A 371 6.02 10.85 14.78
CA THR A 371 6.13 9.38 14.74
C THR A 371 6.52 8.79 16.10
N LYS A 372 7.43 9.41 16.85
CA LYS A 372 7.75 8.97 18.22
C LYS A 372 6.53 9.01 19.14
N MET A 373 5.73 10.07 19.05
CA MET A 373 4.48 10.19 19.82
C MET A 373 3.47 9.12 19.42
N GLN A 374 3.29 8.88 18.12
CA GLN A 374 2.43 7.80 17.59
C GLN A 374 2.85 6.43 18.12
N LEU A 375 4.15 6.12 18.08
CA LEU A 375 4.66 4.83 18.54
C LEU A 375 4.51 4.64 20.05
N LEU A 376 4.68 5.70 20.86
CA LEU A 376 4.46 5.62 22.30
C LEU A 376 3.01 5.28 22.67
N VAL A 377 2.04 5.85 21.96
CA VAL A 377 0.61 5.52 22.13
C VAL A 377 0.30 4.16 21.52
N TRP A 378 0.84 3.83 20.37
CA TRP A 378 0.60 2.52 19.73
C TRP A 378 1.11 1.34 20.60
N LEU A 379 2.26 1.50 21.27
CA LEU A 379 2.87 0.47 22.10
C LEU A 379 2.02 0.04 23.31
N ILE A 380 1.11 0.89 23.79
CA ILE A 380 0.17 0.52 24.87
C ILE A 380 -1.01 -0.32 24.36
N HIS A 381 -1.21 -0.39 23.03
CA HIS A 381 -2.31 -1.13 22.39
C HIS A 381 -1.86 -2.38 21.64
N THR A 382 -0.70 -2.34 20.97
CA THR A 382 -0.26 -3.45 20.09
C THR A 382 0.27 -4.66 20.85
N GLU A 383 -0.14 -5.86 20.43
CA GLU A 383 0.44 -7.13 20.88
C GLU A 383 1.46 -7.70 19.87
N THR A 384 1.50 -7.15 18.65
CA THR A 384 2.27 -7.69 17.52
C THR A 384 3.54 -6.91 17.26
N GLY A 385 3.56 -5.60 17.55
CA GLY A 385 4.65 -4.69 17.22
C GLY A 385 4.88 -4.52 15.72
N ASP A 386 3.85 -4.71 14.89
CA ASP A 386 3.88 -4.63 13.43
C ASP A 386 3.54 -3.22 12.92
N ILE A 387 4.42 -2.65 12.09
CA ILE A 387 4.26 -1.31 11.52
C ILE A 387 3.04 -1.13 10.64
N ASP A 388 2.51 -2.21 10.06
CA ASP A 388 1.32 -2.12 9.20
C ASP A 388 0.08 -1.74 10.03
N GLU A 389 0.13 -1.83 11.37
CA GLU A 389 -0.90 -1.31 12.26
C GLU A 389 -0.88 0.21 12.37
N VAL A 390 0.19 0.90 11.94
CA VAL A 390 0.39 2.34 12.17
C VAL A 390 0.35 3.13 10.86
N ASN A 391 -0.46 4.17 10.82
CA ASN A 391 -0.55 5.08 9.68
C ASN A 391 0.54 6.16 9.74
N LEU A 392 1.70 5.84 9.15
CA LEU A 392 2.88 6.72 9.08
C LEU A 392 2.92 7.57 7.80
N SER A 393 3.33 8.84 7.97
CA SER A 393 3.69 9.73 6.86
C SER A 393 4.94 9.22 6.12
N SER A 394 5.23 9.80 4.94
CA SER A 394 6.47 9.48 4.22
C SER A 394 7.73 9.77 5.06
N GLY A 395 7.72 10.87 5.83
CA GLY A 395 8.79 11.18 6.78
C GLY A 395 8.82 10.21 7.97
N GLY A 396 7.65 9.76 8.45
CA GLY A 396 7.58 8.73 9.49
C GLY A 396 8.15 7.39 9.05
N LYS A 397 7.94 6.98 7.80
CA LYS A 397 8.55 5.76 7.22
C LYS A 397 10.07 5.82 7.16
N ILE A 398 10.62 7.01 6.93
CA ILE A 398 12.07 7.24 6.99
C ILE A 398 12.57 7.00 8.42
N PHE A 399 11.90 7.57 9.42
CA PHE A 399 12.26 7.33 10.83
C PHE A 399 12.10 5.86 11.22
N TRP A 400 11.06 5.17 10.73
CA TRP A 400 10.86 3.75 10.94
C TRP A 400 12.07 2.91 10.48
N ASN A 401 12.67 3.23 9.33
CA ASN A 401 13.84 2.50 8.83
C ASN A 401 15.04 2.53 9.79
N ARG A 402 15.12 3.56 10.65
CA ARG A 402 16.15 3.68 11.68
C ARG A 402 15.90 2.75 12.88
N ILE A 403 14.64 2.54 13.26
CA ILE A 403 14.25 1.82 14.48
C ILE A 403 13.67 0.42 14.22
N ARG A 404 13.47 0.02 12.95
CA ARG A 404 13.00 -1.31 12.60
C ARG A 404 14.00 -2.39 12.99
N HIS A 405 13.50 -3.61 13.15
CA HIS A 405 14.35 -4.76 13.41
C HIS A 405 15.07 -5.23 12.14
N ASP A 406 16.40 -5.28 12.19
CA ASP A 406 17.31 -5.70 11.12
C ASP A 406 18.28 -6.81 11.56
N GLY A 407 18.39 -7.07 12.87
CA GLY A 407 19.21 -8.13 13.43
C GLY A 407 19.86 -7.66 14.73
N TRP A 408 20.87 -8.39 15.18
CA TRP A 408 21.80 -7.94 16.23
C TRP A 408 23.22 -7.98 15.64
N HIS A 409 23.92 -6.85 15.67
CA HIS A 409 25.28 -6.72 15.13
C HIS A 409 26.37 -6.82 16.21
N LEU A 410 26.03 -6.46 17.47
CA LEU A 410 26.90 -6.61 18.63
C LEU A 410 26.70 -7.97 19.32
N SER A 411 25.57 -8.18 20.00
CA SER A 411 25.20 -9.44 20.67
C SER A 411 23.71 -9.44 21.03
N LYS A 412 23.05 -10.55 20.71
CA LYS A 412 21.64 -10.77 21.03
C LYS A 412 21.42 -10.93 22.53
N GLU A 413 22.30 -11.63 23.23
CA GLU A 413 22.15 -11.95 24.67
C GLU A 413 22.20 -10.71 25.57
N ARG A 414 22.68 -9.59 25.05
CA ARG A 414 22.85 -8.33 25.77
C ARG A 414 21.76 -7.31 25.51
N ASP A 415 20.83 -7.61 24.60
CA ASP A 415 19.69 -6.74 24.35
C ASP A 415 18.73 -6.80 25.56
N PRO A 416 18.55 -5.70 26.31
CA PRO A 416 17.68 -5.69 27.48
C PRO A 416 16.21 -5.89 27.12
N TRP A 417 15.83 -5.68 25.86
CA TRP A 417 14.46 -5.83 25.35
C TRP A 417 14.18 -7.22 24.78
N ILE A 418 15.16 -8.13 24.74
CA ILE A 418 15.02 -9.46 24.10
C ILE A 418 13.78 -10.25 24.56
N ALA A 419 13.45 -10.19 25.85
CA ALA A 419 12.29 -10.90 26.40
C ALA A 419 10.94 -10.35 25.88
N LYS A 420 10.93 -9.08 25.48
CA LYS A 420 9.78 -8.32 24.99
C LYS A 420 9.79 -8.14 23.48
N ASP A 421 10.84 -8.59 22.78
CA ASP A 421 10.98 -8.46 21.34
C ASP A 421 9.78 -9.05 20.58
N PHE A 422 9.25 -8.25 19.66
CA PHE A 422 8.04 -8.57 18.90
C PHE A 422 8.30 -9.59 17.80
N TYR A 423 9.41 -9.46 17.08
CA TYR A 423 9.78 -10.39 16.00
C TYR A 423 10.06 -11.80 16.53
N LEU A 424 10.84 -11.93 17.61
CA LEU A 424 11.11 -13.20 18.28
C LEU A 424 9.86 -13.81 18.90
N TYR A 425 8.91 -12.97 19.35
CA TYR A 425 7.61 -13.46 19.79
C TYR A 425 6.80 -14.02 18.63
N ALA A 426 6.62 -13.27 17.53
CA ALA A 426 5.89 -13.72 16.34
C ALA A 426 6.48 -15.02 15.76
N ARG A 427 7.82 -15.14 15.70
CA ARG A 427 8.52 -16.35 15.26
C ARG A 427 8.21 -17.56 16.14
N ARG A 428 8.29 -17.40 17.48
CA ARG A 428 7.95 -18.48 18.42
C ARG A 428 6.48 -18.88 18.35
N GLU A 429 5.60 -17.91 18.12
CA GLU A 429 4.17 -18.17 17.96
C GLU A 429 3.90 -18.97 16.68
N ALA A 430 4.55 -18.60 15.57
CA ALA A 430 4.45 -19.30 14.29
C ALA A 430 5.00 -20.74 14.33
N GLU A 431 6.08 -20.99 15.06
CA GLU A 431 6.64 -22.35 15.26
C GLU A 431 5.66 -23.31 15.95
N ASN A 432 4.71 -22.77 16.73
CA ASN A 432 3.70 -23.54 17.47
C ASN A 432 2.29 -23.39 16.87
N ALA A 433 2.16 -22.78 15.70
CA ALA A 433 0.88 -22.56 15.04
C ALA A 433 0.49 -23.78 14.19
N ASP A 434 -0.82 -23.99 14.00
CA ASP A 434 -1.32 -24.94 13.01
C ASP A 434 -1.27 -24.31 11.61
N ILE A 435 -1.59 -23.03 11.53
CA ILE A 435 -1.61 -22.23 10.30
C ILE A 435 -0.69 -21.02 10.47
N VAL A 436 0.23 -20.83 9.52
CA VAL A 436 1.06 -19.63 9.43
C VAL A 436 0.71 -18.88 8.17
N ILE A 437 0.37 -17.60 8.28
CA ILE A 437 -0.01 -16.74 7.14
C ILE A 437 1.14 -15.77 6.86
N THR A 438 1.48 -15.62 5.57
CA THR A 438 2.52 -14.69 5.10
C THR A 438 2.21 -14.18 3.68
N ASN A 439 3.06 -13.31 3.13
CA ASN A 439 2.98 -12.90 1.71
C ASN A 439 3.90 -13.72 0.81
N HIS A 440 3.69 -13.64 -0.50
CA HIS A 440 4.55 -14.28 -1.50
C HIS A 440 6.01 -13.83 -1.38
N SER A 441 6.29 -12.55 -1.17
CA SER A 441 7.65 -12.02 -1.06
C SER A 441 8.43 -12.62 0.11
N MET A 442 7.78 -12.81 1.27
CA MET A 442 8.36 -13.41 2.46
C MET A 442 8.55 -14.92 2.31
N LEU A 443 7.61 -15.59 1.63
CA LEU A 443 7.77 -16.98 1.24
C LEU A 443 9.02 -17.18 0.36
N LEU A 444 9.26 -16.25 -0.57
CA LEU A 444 10.41 -16.28 -1.47
C LEU A 444 11.72 -15.85 -0.79
N LEU A 445 11.67 -14.96 0.23
CA LEU A 445 12.83 -14.60 1.05
C LEU A 445 13.51 -15.83 1.67
N ASP A 446 12.73 -16.83 2.08
CA ASP A 446 13.22 -18.09 2.61
C ASP A 446 14.03 -18.91 1.59
N LEU A 447 13.84 -18.69 0.28
CA LEU A 447 14.59 -19.40 -0.76
C LEU A 447 16.04 -18.94 -0.88
N ILE A 448 16.28 -17.64 -0.70
CA ILE A 448 17.58 -17.02 -0.99
C ILE A 448 18.47 -17.01 0.26
N GLN A 449 17.89 -17.02 1.46
CA GLN A 449 18.67 -16.94 2.69
C GLN A 449 19.39 -18.25 3.01
N LYS A 450 20.67 -18.14 3.39
CA LYS A 450 21.49 -19.28 3.86
C LYS A 450 20.99 -19.86 5.19
N GLN A 451 20.35 -19.03 6.02
CA GLN A 451 19.63 -19.48 7.21
C GLN A 451 18.14 -19.43 6.91
N GLN A 452 17.45 -20.57 7.00
CA GLN A 452 16.00 -20.61 6.81
C GLN A 452 15.32 -19.71 7.84
N LEU A 453 14.42 -18.85 7.36
CA LEU A 453 13.61 -17.96 8.19
C LEU A 453 12.56 -18.78 8.95
N PHE A 454 12.08 -19.83 8.30
CA PHE A 454 11.10 -20.75 8.81
C PHE A 454 11.74 -22.07 9.22
N LYS A 455 11.11 -22.80 10.16
CA LYS A 455 11.33 -24.24 10.25
C LYS A 455 10.77 -24.85 8.97
N GLU A 456 11.46 -25.81 8.33
CA GLU A 456 11.07 -26.37 7.01
C GLU A 456 9.56 -26.66 6.90
N PHE A 457 8.81 -25.74 6.29
CA PHE A 457 7.38 -25.87 6.12
C PHE A 457 7.11 -26.82 4.95
N ASN A 458 6.99 -28.11 5.22
CA ASN A 458 6.81 -29.12 4.17
C ASN A 458 5.55 -28.93 3.31
N TYR A 459 4.54 -28.23 3.82
CA TYR A 459 3.23 -28.07 3.21
C TYR A 459 2.88 -26.59 3.06
N VAL A 460 2.51 -26.18 1.85
CA VAL A 460 2.26 -24.77 1.51
C VAL A 460 0.98 -24.62 0.70
N VAL A 461 0.22 -23.56 0.97
CA VAL A 461 -0.83 -23.05 0.09
C VAL A 461 -0.38 -21.69 -0.46
N ILE A 462 -0.39 -21.55 -1.77
CA ILE A 462 -0.19 -20.28 -2.49
C ILE A 462 -1.56 -19.87 -3.03
N ASP A 463 -2.18 -18.91 -2.36
CA ASP A 463 -3.41 -18.26 -2.81
C ASP A 463 -3.09 -17.10 -3.76
N GLU A 464 -3.99 -16.80 -4.69
CA GLU A 464 -3.73 -15.89 -5.82
C GLU A 464 -2.45 -16.23 -6.58
N ALA A 465 -2.22 -17.54 -6.78
CA ALA A 465 -1.00 -18.06 -7.37
C ALA A 465 -0.65 -17.44 -8.74
N HIS A 466 -1.63 -16.90 -9.48
CA HIS A 466 -1.39 -16.20 -10.73
C HIS A 466 -0.39 -15.03 -10.61
N HIS A 467 -0.22 -14.44 -9.42
CA HIS A 467 0.78 -13.40 -9.15
C HIS A 467 2.16 -13.97 -8.79
N PHE A 468 2.26 -15.26 -8.44
CA PHE A 468 3.46 -15.85 -7.84
C PHE A 468 4.70 -15.80 -8.73
N GLU A 469 4.55 -16.03 -10.04
CA GLU A 469 5.64 -15.87 -11.03
C GLU A 469 6.17 -14.43 -11.00
N LYS A 470 5.28 -13.45 -11.16
CA LYS A 470 5.64 -12.04 -11.24
C LYS A 470 6.26 -11.55 -9.94
N THR A 471 5.74 -12.00 -8.79
CA THR A 471 6.35 -11.72 -7.49
C THR A 471 7.72 -12.36 -7.35
N SER A 472 7.90 -13.59 -7.82
CA SER A 472 9.20 -14.29 -7.83
C SER A 472 10.23 -13.55 -8.67
N ARG A 473 9.84 -13.11 -9.87
CA ARG A 473 10.68 -12.29 -10.74
C ARG A 473 11.05 -10.96 -10.09
N GLY A 474 10.09 -10.25 -9.53
CA GLY A 474 10.36 -8.98 -8.84
C GLY A 474 11.27 -9.14 -7.63
N PHE A 475 11.09 -10.23 -6.89
CA PHE A 475 11.86 -10.55 -5.69
C PHE A 475 13.29 -11.01 -5.98
N LEU A 476 13.49 -11.81 -7.03
CA LEU A 476 14.80 -12.23 -7.52
C LEU A 476 15.50 -11.14 -8.34
N GLY A 477 14.75 -10.13 -8.78
CA GLY A 477 15.25 -8.94 -9.42
C GLY A 477 15.82 -7.93 -8.43
N GLU A 478 16.31 -6.83 -8.96
CA GLU A 478 16.94 -5.75 -8.20
C GLU A 478 16.53 -4.39 -8.76
N LYS A 479 16.41 -3.40 -7.88
CA LYS A 479 16.01 -2.04 -8.24
C LYS A 479 16.76 -1.02 -7.39
N LEU A 480 17.33 -0.02 -8.05
CA LEU A 480 17.96 1.13 -7.43
C LEU A 480 17.25 2.41 -7.87
N GLU A 481 16.86 3.27 -6.92
CA GLU A 481 16.10 4.50 -7.17
C GLU A 481 16.85 5.72 -6.66
N TYR A 482 16.74 6.86 -7.35
CA TYR A 482 17.50 8.05 -7.02
C TYR A 482 17.23 8.56 -5.59
N ILE A 483 15.96 8.83 -5.24
CA ILE A 483 15.60 9.41 -3.93
C ILE A 483 16.01 8.52 -2.75
N PRO A 484 15.69 7.21 -2.73
CA PRO A 484 16.19 6.31 -1.68
C PRO A 484 17.71 6.25 -1.61
N SER A 485 18.41 6.22 -2.75
CA SER A 485 19.87 6.17 -2.79
C SER A 485 20.49 7.44 -2.20
N LYS A 486 19.98 8.61 -2.61
CA LYS A 486 20.43 9.91 -2.08
C LYS A 486 20.18 10.02 -0.58
N PHE A 487 18.98 9.64 -0.14
CA PHE A 487 18.64 9.66 1.28
C PHE A 487 19.55 8.73 2.08
N PHE A 488 19.76 7.50 1.60
CA PHE A 488 20.68 6.54 2.21
C PHE A 488 22.08 7.12 2.35
N CYS A 489 22.71 7.61 1.28
CA CYS A 489 24.04 8.22 1.34
C CYS A 489 24.11 9.41 2.32
N SER A 490 23.04 10.20 2.42
CA SER A 490 22.96 11.33 3.34
C SER A 490 22.76 10.95 4.82
N GLN A 491 22.39 9.69 5.14
CA GLN A 491 22.18 9.27 6.54
C GLN A 491 23.48 9.23 7.34
N LEU A 492 24.56 8.74 6.72
CA LEU A 492 25.88 8.77 7.35
C LEU A 492 26.29 10.21 7.59
N GLY A 493 26.20 11.02 6.52
CA GLY A 493 26.33 12.47 6.56
C GLY A 493 27.74 12.97 6.81
N SER A 494 28.04 14.18 6.33
CA SER A 494 29.30 14.84 6.68
C SER A 494 29.32 15.28 8.15
N TYR A 495 30.51 15.49 8.67
CA TYR A 495 30.77 15.92 10.04
C TYR A 495 30.07 17.24 10.36
N GLU A 496 30.00 18.17 9.40
CA GLU A 496 29.32 19.46 9.53
C GLU A 496 27.81 19.32 9.79
N LYS A 497 27.17 18.32 9.17
CA LYS A 497 25.73 18.06 9.32
C LYS A 497 25.38 17.44 10.67
N LYS A 498 26.37 17.07 11.48
CA LYS A 498 26.22 16.43 12.81
C LYS A 498 25.37 15.14 12.79
N GLN A 499 25.44 14.41 11.68
CA GLN A 499 24.72 13.15 11.46
C GLN A 499 25.46 11.95 12.06
N LEU A 500 25.18 10.74 11.59
CA LEU A 500 25.65 9.48 12.17
C LEU A 500 27.19 9.41 12.25
N PHE A 501 27.89 9.90 11.22
CA PHE A 501 29.36 9.94 11.19
C PHE A 501 29.94 10.82 12.30
N TYR A 502 29.38 12.02 12.50
CA TYR A 502 29.80 12.92 13.58
C TYR A 502 29.66 12.24 14.96
N GLN A 503 28.52 11.57 15.21
CA GLN A 503 28.29 10.89 16.48
C GLN A 503 29.27 9.75 16.71
N LEU A 504 29.57 8.97 15.66
CA LEU A 504 30.59 7.93 15.68
C LEU A 504 31.96 8.52 16.04
N GLU A 505 32.34 9.63 15.42
CA GLU A 505 33.63 10.29 15.65
C GLU A 505 33.76 10.86 17.06
N VAL A 506 32.71 11.47 17.61
CA VAL A 506 32.68 11.91 19.02
C VAL A 506 32.95 10.72 19.95
N MET A 507 32.38 9.55 19.65
CA MET A 507 32.60 8.33 20.43
C MET A 507 34.04 7.80 20.27
N VAL A 508 34.58 7.77 19.05
CA VAL A 508 35.98 7.39 18.77
C VAL A 508 36.94 8.28 19.57
N GLN A 509 36.75 9.60 19.54
CA GLN A 509 37.57 10.57 20.24
C GLN A 509 37.48 10.40 21.77
N LYS A 510 36.26 10.23 22.31
CA LYS A 510 36.03 9.99 23.74
C LYS A 510 36.77 8.75 24.24
N GLN A 511 36.85 7.71 23.42
CA GLN A 511 37.54 6.45 23.74
C GLN A 511 39.04 6.46 23.39
N LYS A 512 39.57 7.58 22.86
CA LYS A 512 40.98 7.76 22.48
C LYS A 512 41.50 6.64 21.56
N ILE A 513 40.68 6.24 20.60
CA ILE A 513 41.02 5.18 19.64
C ILE A 513 42.00 5.75 18.61
N SER A 514 43.10 5.02 18.36
CA SER A 514 44.04 5.33 17.29
C SER A 514 43.54 4.75 15.96
N LEU A 515 43.51 5.57 14.92
CA LEU A 515 43.00 5.24 13.59
C LEU A 515 44.09 5.43 12.54
N LYS A 516 44.12 4.56 11.53
CA LYS A 516 44.98 4.71 10.34
C LYS A 516 44.41 5.75 9.38
N MET A 517 43.09 5.74 9.16
CA MET A 517 42.41 6.75 8.34
C MET A 517 41.89 7.89 9.22
N PRO A 518 42.42 9.11 9.08
CA PRO A 518 41.96 10.27 9.83
C PRO A 518 40.48 10.61 9.57
N THR A 519 39.84 11.26 10.54
CA THR A 519 38.44 11.69 10.45
C THR A 519 38.16 12.59 9.24
N PHE A 520 39.03 13.57 8.96
CA PHE A 520 38.84 14.52 7.86
C PHE A 520 38.93 13.85 6.48
N GLU A 521 39.74 12.81 6.35
CA GLU A 521 39.88 12.06 5.10
C GLU A 521 38.60 11.28 4.80
N LEU A 522 38.07 10.57 5.81
CA LEU A 522 36.81 9.86 5.69
C LEU A 522 35.63 10.82 5.44
N ASP A 523 35.61 11.97 6.13
CA ASP A 523 34.57 13.00 5.94
C ASP A 523 34.52 13.51 4.50
N PHE A 524 35.69 13.77 3.90
CA PHE A 524 35.81 14.19 2.51
C PHE A 524 35.23 13.15 1.55
N ILE A 525 35.55 11.86 1.75
CA ILE A 525 35.06 10.78 0.90
C ILE A 525 33.54 10.60 1.05
N ILE A 526 32.98 10.80 2.26
CA ILE A 526 31.52 10.78 2.48
C ILE A 526 30.84 11.89 1.68
N ALA A 527 31.40 13.11 1.68
CA ALA A 527 30.89 14.22 0.89
C ALA A 527 31.02 13.98 -0.64
N GLU A 528 32.11 13.35 -1.07
CA GLU A 528 32.27 12.93 -2.47
C GLU A 528 31.20 11.91 -2.89
N LEU A 529 30.87 10.91 -2.05
CA LEU A 529 29.84 9.93 -2.36
C LEU A 529 28.48 10.58 -2.64
N GLU A 530 28.06 11.57 -1.85
CA GLU A 530 26.81 12.30 -2.10
C GLU A 530 26.80 12.96 -3.48
N THR A 531 27.93 13.57 -3.86
CA THR A 531 28.10 14.23 -5.15
C THR A 531 28.11 13.24 -6.32
N GLU A 532 28.82 12.12 -6.17
CA GLU A 532 28.95 11.09 -7.19
C GLU A 532 27.62 10.38 -7.50
N ILE A 533 26.77 10.20 -6.48
CA ILE A 533 25.41 9.68 -6.68
C ILE A 533 24.55 10.66 -7.47
N ASP A 534 24.57 11.95 -7.13
CA ASP A 534 23.85 12.97 -7.87
C ASP A 534 24.32 13.05 -9.33
N GLU A 535 25.64 12.94 -9.57
CA GLU A 535 26.21 12.93 -10.91
C GLU A 535 25.78 11.69 -11.72
N LEU A 536 25.87 10.49 -11.14
CA LEU A 536 25.44 9.25 -11.78
C LEU A 536 24.00 9.33 -12.29
N PHE A 537 23.07 9.76 -11.44
CA PHE A 537 21.66 9.87 -11.80
C PHE A 537 21.39 11.02 -12.78
N THR A 538 22.18 12.09 -12.73
CA THR A 538 22.11 13.19 -13.72
C THR A 538 22.53 12.71 -15.11
N ILE A 539 23.61 11.93 -15.22
CA ILE A 539 24.04 11.36 -16.51
C ILE A 539 22.98 10.38 -17.07
N ILE A 540 22.36 9.58 -16.19
CA ILE A 540 21.24 8.70 -16.57
C ILE A 540 20.05 9.53 -17.07
N ALA A 541 19.70 10.63 -16.39
CA ALA A 541 18.64 11.54 -16.79
C ALA A 541 18.85 12.06 -18.21
N GLU A 542 20.05 12.56 -18.50
CA GLU A 542 20.40 13.05 -19.83
C GLU A 542 20.25 11.96 -20.91
N LYS A 543 20.66 10.74 -20.61
CA LYS A 543 20.55 9.61 -21.53
C LYS A 543 19.09 9.26 -21.82
N LEU A 544 18.24 9.24 -20.80
CA LEU A 544 16.79 9.01 -20.93
C LEU A 544 16.14 10.09 -21.82
N LEU A 545 16.39 11.36 -21.52
CA LEU A 545 15.82 12.50 -22.28
C LEU A 545 16.34 12.56 -23.72
N LYS A 546 17.61 12.22 -23.98
CA LYS A 546 18.16 12.13 -25.35
C LYS A 546 17.48 11.04 -26.18
N ASN A 547 17.03 9.95 -25.54
CA ASN A 547 16.36 8.84 -26.23
C ASN A 547 14.86 9.11 -26.52
N GLU A 548 14.23 10.04 -25.78
CA GLU A 548 12.83 10.47 -25.98
C GLU A 548 12.58 11.02 -27.39
N LYS A 549 13.57 11.68 -28.02
CA LYS A 549 13.40 12.27 -29.36
C LYS A 549 12.94 11.27 -30.45
N LYS A 550 12.93 9.96 -30.15
CA LYS A 550 12.36 8.89 -31.00
C LYS A 550 10.92 8.47 -30.65
N ASN A 551 10.43 8.72 -29.42
CA ASN A 551 9.12 8.27 -28.91
C ASN A 551 8.30 9.45 -28.35
N LYS A 552 7.63 10.21 -29.22
CA LYS A 552 6.79 11.35 -28.80
C LYS A 552 5.54 10.86 -28.04
N GLY A 553 5.33 11.37 -26.82
CA GLY A 553 4.03 11.28 -26.11
C GLY A 553 3.99 10.44 -24.83
N HIS A 554 5.07 9.78 -24.42
CA HIS A 554 5.10 8.96 -23.21
C HIS A 554 5.77 9.68 -22.03
N HIS A 555 5.03 9.91 -20.94
CA HIS A 555 5.62 10.41 -19.68
C HIS A 555 6.65 9.45 -19.09
N LYS A 556 6.47 8.14 -19.32
CA LYS A 556 7.37 7.09 -18.86
C LYS A 556 8.43 6.78 -19.92
N LEU A 557 9.69 7.00 -19.59
CA LEU A 557 10.85 6.69 -20.43
C LEU A 557 11.51 5.40 -19.96
N GLN A 558 11.86 4.53 -20.90
CA GLN A 558 12.55 3.27 -20.62
C GLN A 558 13.67 3.02 -21.64
N ILE A 559 14.82 2.52 -21.17
CA ILE A 559 15.94 2.10 -22.01
C ILE A 559 16.43 0.75 -21.52
N ARG A 560 16.22 -0.30 -22.33
CA ARG A 560 16.82 -1.61 -22.07
C ARG A 560 18.33 -1.55 -22.26
N LEU A 561 19.07 -2.01 -21.26
CA LEU A 561 20.51 -2.17 -21.31
C LEU A 561 20.80 -3.56 -21.89
N SER A 562 21.52 -3.59 -23.01
CA SER A 562 21.98 -4.83 -23.64
C SER A 562 23.50 -4.84 -23.73
N ASN A 563 24.12 -6.02 -23.82
CA ASN A 563 25.57 -6.16 -23.99
C ASN A 563 26.13 -5.37 -25.17
N LYS A 564 25.32 -5.17 -26.23
CA LYS A 564 25.68 -4.32 -27.37
C LYS A 564 25.68 -2.83 -26.99
N LEU A 565 24.65 -2.39 -26.27
CA LEU A 565 24.49 -1.01 -25.82
C LEU A 565 25.58 -0.61 -24.82
N LEU A 566 25.98 -1.51 -23.90
CA LEU A 566 27.06 -1.26 -22.92
C LEU A 566 28.40 -0.94 -23.58
N LYS A 567 28.67 -1.52 -24.74
CA LYS A 567 29.89 -1.27 -25.52
C LYS A 567 29.83 0.03 -26.31
N GLU A 568 28.68 0.72 -26.35
CA GLU A 568 28.58 2.01 -26.98
C GLU A 568 29.28 3.08 -26.14
N LYS A 569 30.01 3.97 -26.81
CA LYS A 569 30.61 5.17 -26.20
C LYS A 569 29.59 6.01 -25.43
N SER A 570 28.31 5.91 -25.80
CA SER A 570 27.22 6.68 -25.21
C SER A 570 26.82 6.25 -23.80
N LEU A 571 27.20 5.04 -23.34
CA LEU A 571 26.94 4.55 -21.98
C LEU A 571 28.17 4.57 -21.06
N GLN A 572 29.37 4.73 -21.61
CA GLN A 572 30.62 4.77 -20.83
C GLN A 572 30.60 5.80 -19.69
N PRO A 573 30.04 7.03 -19.85
CA PRO A 573 29.93 7.97 -18.73
C PRO A 573 29.14 7.43 -17.52
N ILE A 574 28.08 6.65 -17.76
CA ILE A 574 27.29 6.04 -16.68
C ILE A 574 28.12 4.99 -15.95
N LEU A 575 28.87 4.17 -16.69
CA LEU A 575 29.72 3.13 -16.12
C LEU A 575 30.86 3.74 -15.28
N PHE A 576 31.53 4.78 -15.78
CA PHE A 576 32.58 5.47 -15.02
C PHE A 576 32.03 6.13 -13.74
N ALA A 577 30.87 6.78 -13.81
CA ALA A 577 30.24 7.35 -12.61
C ALA A 577 29.89 6.25 -11.59
N ALA A 578 29.38 5.09 -12.05
CA ALA A 578 29.11 3.95 -11.19
C ALA A 578 30.38 3.39 -10.53
N GLU A 579 31.49 3.29 -11.26
CA GLU A 579 32.80 2.88 -10.72
C GLU A 579 33.32 3.85 -9.66
N ARG A 580 33.15 5.18 -9.85
CA ARG A 580 33.53 6.18 -8.85
C ARG A 580 32.71 6.03 -7.57
N VAL A 581 31.39 5.88 -7.68
CA VAL A 581 30.51 5.59 -6.54
C VAL A 581 30.98 4.34 -5.78
N ILE A 582 31.26 3.24 -6.50
CA ILE A 582 31.76 2.01 -5.88
C ILE A 582 33.11 2.22 -5.19
N SER A 583 34.00 3.00 -5.79
CA SER A 583 35.30 3.37 -5.19
C SER A 583 35.10 4.12 -3.87
N SER A 584 34.28 5.17 -3.84
CA SER A 584 33.98 5.93 -2.63
C SER A 584 33.36 5.05 -1.55
N VAL A 585 32.41 4.17 -1.93
CA VAL A 585 31.82 3.20 -0.98
C VAL A 585 32.88 2.26 -0.38
N ASN A 586 33.81 1.74 -1.19
CA ASN A 586 34.88 0.87 -0.67
C ASN A 586 35.79 1.59 0.32
N GLN A 587 36.13 2.84 0.04
CA GLN A 587 36.99 3.65 0.91
C GLN A 587 36.26 3.98 2.22
N ILE A 588 34.98 4.37 2.15
CA ILE A 588 34.15 4.62 3.33
C ILE A 588 34.06 3.37 4.20
N ARG A 589 33.76 2.22 3.59
CA ARG A 589 33.68 0.94 4.30
C ARG A 589 35.00 0.59 4.99
N SER A 590 36.14 0.78 4.33
CA SER A 590 37.45 0.56 4.96
C SER A 590 37.64 1.45 6.19
N GLY A 591 37.28 2.73 6.10
CA GLY A 591 37.35 3.68 7.22
C GLY A 591 36.37 3.36 8.36
N LEU A 592 35.15 2.91 8.04
CA LEU A 592 34.15 2.48 9.02
C LEU A 592 34.53 1.16 9.69
N GLU A 593 34.96 0.16 8.93
CA GLU A 593 35.37 -1.16 9.44
C GLU A 593 36.49 -1.02 10.48
N GLU A 594 37.47 -0.14 10.22
CA GLU A 594 38.52 0.17 11.20
C GLU A 594 37.92 0.65 12.53
N ARG A 595 37.06 1.68 12.50
CA ARG A 595 36.43 2.27 13.69
C ARG A 595 35.56 1.25 14.43
N LEU A 596 34.68 0.60 13.68
CA LEU A 596 33.74 -0.40 14.19
C LEU A 596 34.46 -1.57 14.84
N SER A 597 35.55 -2.06 14.24
CA SER A 597 36.33 -3.16 14.81
C SER A 597 36.98 -2.80 16.16
N GLN A 598 37.49 -1.57 16.31
CA GLN A 598 38.08 -1.09 17.56
C GLN A 598 37.00 -0.87 18.63
N LEU A 599 35.89 -0.24 18.26
CA LEU A 599 34.78 0.02 19.15
C LEU A 599 34.09 -1.27 19.61
N LYS A 600 33.98 -2.28 18.74
CA LYS A 600 33.44 -3.60 19.09
C LYS A 600 34.25 -4.30 20.17
N LYS A 601 35.59 -4.18 20.15
CA LYS A 601 36.47 -4.76 21.19
C LYS A 601 36.22 -4.18 22.58
N ILE A 602 35.80 -2.91 22.66
CA ILE A 602 35.52 -2.23 23.92
C ILE A 602 34.01 -2.10 24.21
N SER A 603 33.16 -2.73 23.39
CA SER A 603 31.70 -2.60 23.45
C SER A 603 31.10 -2.90 24.83
N GLU A 604 31.77 -3.71 25.65
CA GLU A 604 31.34 -4.02 27.02
C GLU A 604 31.39 -2.82 27.96
N LYS A 605 32.31 -1.87 27.70
CA LYS A 605 32.51 -0.66 28.51
C LYS A 605 31.70 0.53 28.02
N LEU A 606 31.01 0.38 26.89
CA LEU A 606 30.21 1.44 26.28
C LEU A 606 28.88 1.59 27.00
N SER A 607 28.37 2.82 27.03
CA SER A 607 27.01 3.09 27.51
C SER A 607 25.96 2.47 26.58
N GLU A 608 24.74 2.25 27.06
CA GLU A 608 23.64 1.74 26.22
C GLU A 608 23.38 2.64 24.99
N LYS A 609 23.50 3.96 25.17
CA LYS A 609 23.43 4.94 24.09
C LYS A 609 24.51 4.71 23.04
N ASP A 610 25.77 4.58 23.47
CA ASP A 610 26.91 4.33 22.59
C ASP A 610 26.77 2.99 21.85
N LYS A 611 26.20 1.96 22.51
CA LYS A 611 25.92 0.66 21.87
C LYS A 611 24.83 0.74 20.81
N ALA A 612 23.74 1.47 21.05
CA ALA A 612 22.70 1.63 20.04
C ALA A 612 23.19 2.42 18.83
N LEU A 613 23.99 3.47 19.06
CA LEU A 613 24.67 4.17 17.98
C LEU A 613 25.54 3.19 17.17
N LEU A 614 26.31 2.32 17.82
CA LEU A 614 27.08 1.29 17.13
C LEU A 614 26.22 0.32 16.31
N GLU A 615 25.10 -0.17 16.86
CA GLU A 615 24.16 -1.03 16.13
C GLU A 615 23.62 -0.31 14.88
N GLU A 616 23.32 0.99 14.99
CA GLU A 616 22.89 1.82 13.86
C GLU A 616 24.00 1.96 12.79
N VAL A 617 25.26 2.21 13.18
CA VAL A 617 26.38 2.26 12.23
C VAL A 617 26.67 0.90 11.59
N PHE A 618 26.59 -0.20 12.35
CA PHE A 618 26.75 -1.55 11.79
C PHE A 618 25.64 -1.89 10.79
N SER A 619 24.41 -1.48 11.06
CA SER A 619 23.29 -1.63 10.13
C SER A 619 23.56 -0.85 8.85
N TYR A 620 23.98 0.41 8.97
CA TYR A 620 24.35 1.25 7.84
C TYR A 620 25.48 0.63 7.00
N ASP A 621 26.55 0.13 7.63
CA ASP A 621 27.67 -0.53 6.93
C ASP A 621 27.20 -1.77 6.15
N HIS A 622 26.29 -2.57 6.72
CA HIS A 622 25.70 -3.71 6.03
C HIS A 622 24.81 -3.30 4.85
N GLU A 623 23.99 -2.26 5.01
CA GLU A 623 23.19 -1.70 3.91
C GLU A 623 24.10 -1.10 2.82
N LEU A 624 25.25 -0.51 3.18
CA LEU A 624 26.23 0.05 2.25
C LEU A 624 26.87 -1.03 1.36
N VAL A 625 27.11 -2.22 1.91
CA VAL A 625 27.56 -3.39 1.13
C VAL A 625 26.50 -3.82 0.12
N SER A 626 25.23 -3.86 0.55
CA SER A 626 24.12 -4.23 -0.33
C SER A 626 23.93 -3.21 -1.45
N PHE A 627 24.01 -1.91 -1.12
CA PHE A 627 23.96 -0.79 -2.06
C PHE A 627 25.06 -0.87 -3.13
N LYS A 628 26.31 -1.13 -2.72
CA LYS A 628 27.42 -1.37 -3.64
C LYS A 628 27.12 -2.55 -4.57
N HIS A 629 26.67 -3.67 -4.02
CA HIS A 629 26.36 -4.86 -4.80
C HIS A 629 25.28 -4.57 -5.85
N SER A 630 24.26 -3.80 -5.49
CA SER A 630 23.22 -3.37 -6.43
C SER A 630 23.77 -2.56 -7.60
N ILE A 631 24.64 -1.59 -7.34
CA ILE A 631 25.26 -0.80 -8.43
C ILE A 631 26.10 -1.71 -9.32
N GLN A 632 26.89 -2.61 -8.73
CA GLN A 632 27.72 -3.56 -9.46
C GLN A 632 26.87 -4.47 -10.35
N HIS A 633 25.86 -5.15 -9.80
CA HIS A 633 25.01 -6.07 -10.54
C HIS A 633 24.19 -5.35 -11.63
N LEU A 634 23.62 -4.19 -11.33
CA LEU A 634 22.77 -3.46 -12.26
C LEU A 634 23.53 -2.84 -13.44
N LEU A 635 24.75 -2.34 -13.22
CA LEU A 635 25.49 -1.56 -14.22
C LEU A 635 26.76 -2.23 -14.74
N LEU A 636 27.44 -3.07 -13.95
CA LEU A 636 28.78 -3.59 -14.28
C LEU A 636 28.81 -5.10 -14.54
N GLU A 637 27.99 -5.91 -13.85
CA GLU A 637 28.03 -7.38 -13.87
C GLU A 637 26.78 -7.99 -14.54
N GLN A 638 26.40 -7.44 -15.70
CA GLN A 638 25.19 -7.89 -16.40
C GLN A 638 25.34 -9.30 -16.98
N THR A 639 24.30 -10.13 -16.81
CA THR A 639 24.24 -11.52 -17.33
C THR A 639 23.14 -11.68 -18.38
N ASN A 640 23.18 -12.77 -19.15
CA ASN A 640 22.10 -13.08 -20.11
C ASN A 640 20.85 -13.69 -19.43
N GLU A 641 20.93 -14.03 -18.15
CA GLU A 641 19.81 -14.59 -17.38
C GLU A 641 18.83 -13.50 -16.93
N PHE A 642 19.27 -12.24 -16.95
CA PHE A 642 18.52 -11.08 -16.50
C PHE A 642 18.29 -10.10 -17.65
N VAL A 643 17.19 -9.35 -17.55
CA VAL A 643 16.96 -8.14 -18.32
C VAL A 643 17.26 -6.93 -17.46
N TYR A 644 18.04 -5.99 -18.00
CA TYR A 644 18.45 -4.75 -17.34
C TYR A 644 17.84 -3.55 -18.06
N TRP A 645 17.37 -2.54 -17.34
CA TRP A 645 16.88 -1.30 -17.96
C TRP A 645 16.96 -0.08 -17.02
N LEU A 646 16.98 1.09 -17.65
CA LEU A 646 16.81 2.40 -17.02
C LEU A 646 15.37 2.84 -17.21
N GLU A 647 14.78 3.47 -16.20
CA GLU A 647 13.40 3.97 -16.22
C GLU A 647 13.30 5.33 -15.53
N GLY A 648 12.44 6.22 -16.04
CA GLY A 648 12.12 7.49 -15.39
C GLY A 648 10.81 8.11 -15.89
N ASP A 649 10.22 8.98 -15.08
CA ASP A 649 9.04 9.80 -15.44
C ASP A 649 9.47 11.25 -15.70
N MET A 650 9.20 11.75 -16.91
CA MET A 650 9.59 13.09 -17.37
C MET A 650 9.13 14.22 -16.44
N ARG A 651 8.01 14.06 -15.73
CA ARG A 651 7.47 15.10 -14.83
C ARG A 651 8.28 15.27 -13.56
N ALA A 652 9.13 14.30 -13.24
CA ALA A 652 9.81 14.21 -11.96
C ALA A 652 11.27 13.73 -12.11
N ILE A 653 11.88 13.82 -13.28
CA ILE A 653 13.33 13.56 -13.43
C ILE A 653 14.13 14.67 -12.71
N PRO A 654 15.19 14.33 -11.95
CA PRO A 654 15.78 12.99 -11.74
C PRO A 654 15.12 12.16 -10.63
N ASN A 655 14.23 12.74 -9.83
CA ASN A 655 13.54 12.11 -8.68
C ASN A 655 12.82 10.80 -9.01
N SER A 656 12.38 10.61 -10.25
CA SER A 656 11.69 9.40 -10.72
C SER A 656 12.60 8.33 -11.33
N ILE A 657 13.92 8.55 -11.40
CA ILE A 657 14.84 7.64 -12.08
C ILE A 657 15.05 6.37 -11.26
N SER A 658 15.01 5.24 -11.95
CA SER A 658 15.36 3.93 -11.42
C SER A 658 16.17 3.09 -12.41
N ILE A 659 17.00 2.22 -11.86
CA ILE A 659 17.79 1.21 -12.57
C ILE A 659 17.27 -0.14 -12.09
N GLN A 660 16.93 -1.04 -13.02
CA GLN A 660 16.22 -2.27 -12.71
C GLN A 660 16.84 -3.47 -13.41
N ALA A 661 16.85 -4.61 -12.73
CA ALA A 661 17.16 -5.91 -13.29
C ALA A 661 16.13 -6.95 -12.85
N GLN A 662 15.73 -7.84 -13.75
CA GLN A 662 14.85 -8.96 -13.42
C GLN A 662 15.26 -10.22 -14.18
N PRO A 663 15.16 -11.42 -13.57
CA PRO A 663 15.43 -12.65 -14.29
C PRO A 663 14.41 -12.86 -15.42
N ILE A 664 14.87 -13.33 -16.58
CA ILE A 664 14.03 -13.61 -17.75
C ILE A 664 13.12 -14.82 -17.48
N SER A 665 13.59 -15.76 -16.66
CA SER A 665 12.85 -16.95 -16.24
C SER A 665 13.16 -17.27 -14.78
N VAL A 666 12.14 -17.65 -14.01
CA VAL A 666 12.26 -18.11 -12.62
C VAL A 666 12.00 -19.61 -12.47
N SER A 667 11.60 -20.29 -13.56
CA SER A 667 11.08 -21.66 -13.55
C SER A 667 12.07 -22.69 -12.99
N GLU A 668 13.33 -22.66 -13.43
CA GLU A 668 14.33 -23.64 -12.97
C GLU A 668 14.66 -23.45 -11.49
N LYS A 669 14.81 -22.20 -11.06
CA LYS A 669 15.11 -21.85 -9.67
C LYS A 669 13.97 -22.25 -8.74
N LEU A 670 12.72 -21.94 -9.12
CA LEU A 670 11.54 -22.33 -8.34
C LEU A 670 11.39 -23.85 -8.29
N SER A 671 11.57 -24.56 -9.40
CA SER A 671 11.50 -26.03 -9.41
C SER A 671 12.49 -26.65 -8.41
N LYS A 672 13.77 -26.26 -8.47
CA LYS A 672 14.85 -26.85 -7.68
C LYS A 672 14.88 -26.37 -6.22
N GLU A 673 14.71 -25.07 -6.01
CA GLU A 673 14.94 -24.45 -4.70
C GLU A 673 13.66 -24.34 -3.87
N PHE A 674 12.49 -24.28 -4.51
CA PHE A 674 11.19 -24.12 -3.83
C PHE A 674 10.36 -25.41 -3.84
N PHE A 675 9.92 -25.87 -5.03
CA PHE A 675 8.98 -26.99 -5.12
C PHE A 675 9.63 -28.32 -4.68
N ALA A 676 10.83 -28.63 -5.17
CA ALA A 676 11.52 -29.89 -4.85
C ALA A 676 11.91 -30.04 -3.36
N LYS A 677 11.97 -28.94 -2.60
CA LYS A 677 12.28 -28.95 -1.15
C LYS A 677 11.03 -29.08 -0.28
N ARG A 678 9.83 -29.17 -0.88
CA ARG A 678 8.55 -29.18 -0.17
C ARG A 678 7.81 -30.48 -0.51
N LYS A 679 7.11 -31.05 0.46
CA LYS A 679 6.33 -32.28 0.25
C LYS A 679 5.07 -32.04 -0.56
N SER A 680 4.39 -30.91 -0.32
CA SER A 680 3.20 -30.56 -1.08
C SER A 680 3.02 -29.04 -1.12
N VAL A 681 2.62 -28.55 -2.29
CA VAL A 681 2.37 -27.14 -2.55
C VAL A 681 1.07 -27.06 -3.34
N ILE A 682 0.09 -26.37 -2.78
CA ILE A 682 -1.21 -26.14 -3.38
C ILE A 682 -1.19 -24.74 -3.99
N LEU A 683 -1.36 -24.63 -5.30
CA LEU A 683 -1.47 -23.37 -6.01
C LEU A 683 -2.93 -23.17 -6.40
N THR A 684 -3.54 -22.08 -5.95
CA THR A 684 -4.94 -21.80 -6.27
C THR A 684 -5.17 -20.33 -6.63
N SER A 685 -6.06 -20.12 -7.59
CA SER A 685 -6.46 -18.81 -8.12
C SER A 685 -7.72 -18.97 -8.96
N ALA A 686 -8.46 -17.89 -9.18
CA ALA A 686 -9.61 -17.88 -10.09
C ALA A 686 -9.21 -18.01 -11.57
N THR A 687 -7.96 -17.70 -11.89
CA THR A 687 -7.44 -17.65 -13.27
C THR A 687 -6.04 -18.25 -13.31
N LEU A 688 -5.93 -19.50 -13.74
CA LEU A 688 -4.68 -20.24 -13.95
C LEU A 688 -4.60 -20.90 -15.32
N THR A 689 -5.73 -21.13 -15.99
CA THR A 689 -5.80 -21.87 -17.25
C THR A 689 -6.01 -20.97 -18.47
N VAL A 690 -5.49 -21.43 -19.59
CA VAL A 690 -5.72 -20.87 -20.92
C VAL A 690 -6.20 -22.00 -21.82
N LYS A 691 -7.40 -21.87 -22.41
CA LYS A 691 -8.06 -22.95 -23.16
C LYS A 691 -8.11 -24.27 -22.36
N ASP A 692 -8.59 -24.18 -21.13
CA ASP A 692 -8.74 -25.33 -20.21
C ASP A 692 -7.43 -26.07 -19.92
N SER A 693 -6.28 -25.43 -20.11
CA SER A 693 -4.95 -26.02 -19.90
C SER A 693 -4.11 -25.20 -18.92
N PHE A 694 -3.48 -25.89 -17.97
CA PHE A 694 -2.52 -25.34 -17.01
C PHE A 694 -1.09 -25.21 -17.57
N ARG A 695 -0.84 -25.68 -18.81
CA ARG A 695 0.51 -25.82 -19.38
C ARG A 695 1.33 -24.53 -19.36
N PHE A 696 0.70 -23.39 -19.63
CA PHE A 696 1.38 -22.10 -19.60
C PHE A 696 1.93 -21.81 -18.19
N PHE A 697 1.07 -21.89 -17.18
CA PHE A 697 1.44 -21.62 -15.79
C PHE A 697 2.44 -22.65 -15.23
N GLU A 698 2.30 -23.92 -15.62
CA GLU A 698 3.27 -24.98 -15.28
C GLU A 698 4.67 -24.73 -15.82
N ASN A 699 4.77 -24.19 -17.03
CA ASN A 699 6.06 -23.89 -17.65
C ASN A 699 6.73 -22.69 -16.96
N GLU A 700 5.95 -21.64 -16.66
CA GLU A 700 6.46 -20.42 -16.02
C GLU A 700 6.97 -20.67 -14.59
N LEU A 701 6.33 -21.58 -13.85
CA LEU A 701 6.76 -21.95 -12.48
C LEU A 701 7.73 -23.14 -12.41
N GLY A 702 7.99 -23.83 -13.53
CA GLY A 702 8.85 -25.01 -13.54
C GLY A 702 8.17 -26.31 -13.06
N LEU A 703 6.85 -26.31 -12.87
CA LEU A 703 6.08 -27.44 -12.36
C LEU A 703 5.91 -28.59 -13.37
N HIS A 704 6.17 -28.34 -14.66
CA HIS A 704 6.14 -29.37 -15.71
C HIS A 704 7.14 -30.52 -15.49
N GLN A 705 8.10 -30.36 -14.58
CA GLN A 705 9.09 -31.38 -14.22
C GLN A 705 8.52 -32.45 -13.25
N PHE A 706 7.37 -32.18 -12.63
CA PHE A 706 6.75 -33.06 -11.64
C PHE A 706 5.64 -33.90 -12.30
N ALA A 707 5.88 -35.21 -12.45
CA ALA A 707 4.94 -36.12 -13.12
C ALA A 707 3.64 -36.35 -12.33
N ASP A 708 3.67 -36.19 -11.01
CA ASP A 708 2.56 -36.49 -10.08
C ASP A 708 1.71 -35.27 -9.71
N LEU A 709 1.76 -34.20 -10.50
CA LEU A 709 1.03 -32.95 -10.25
C LEU A 709 -0.50 -33.14 -10.39
N ILE A 710 -1.25 -32.87 -9.31
CA ILE A 710 -2.71 -32.88 -9.33
C ILE A 710 -3.20 -31.59 -10.02
N LYS A 711 -4.11 -31.71 -10.98
CA LYS A 711 -4.64 -30.57 -11.74
C LYS A 711 -6.16 -30.58 -11.67
N LYS A 712 -6.77 -29.50 -11.21
CA LYS A 712 -8.22 -29.42 -11.02
C LYS A 712 -8.76 -28.07 -11.47
N GLN A 713 -9.79 -28.09 -12.31
CA GLN A 713 -10.57 -26.91 -12.68
C GLN A 713 -11.94 -27.05 -12.06
N ILE A 714 -12.36 -26.05 -11.31
CA ILE A 714 -13.64 -26.01 -10.61
C ILE A 714 -14.38 -24.77 -11.11
N PRO A 715 -15.49 -24.94 -11.86
CA PRO A 715 -16.21 -23.82 -12.44
C PRO A 715 -16.86 -22.96 -11.34
N SER A 716 -17.13 -21.70 -11.68
CA SER A 716 -17.92 -20.82 -10.82
C SER A 716 -19.36 -21.34 -10.71
N PRO A 717 -20.02 -21.20 -9.55
CA PRO A 717 -21.42 -21.61 -9.36
C PRO A 717 -22.41 -20.61 -9.97
N PHE A 718 -21.96 -19.42 -10.40
CA PHE A 718 -22.87 -18.38 -10.89
C PHE A 718 -23.38 -18.67 -12.31
N PRO A 719 -24.68 -18.44 -12.58
CA PRO A 719 -25.26 -18.60 -13.91
C PRO A 719 -24.90 -17.38 -14.80
N TYR A 720 -23.64 -17.33 -15.24
CA TYR A 720 -23.11 -16.22 -16.05
C TYR A 720 -23.96 -15.91 -17.29
N SER A 721 -24.61 -16.91 -17.88
CA SER A 721 -25.46 -16.71 -19.05
C SER A 721 -26.70 -15.84 -18.79
N GLU A 722 -27.14 -15.75 -17.54
CA GLU A 722 -28.30 -14.97 -17.09
C GLU A 722 -27.88 -13.64 -16.42
N MET A 723 -26.62 -13.53 -16.01
CA MET A 723 -26.09 -12.38 -15.25
C MET A 723 -25.25 -11.43 -16.10
N THR A 724 -24.63 -11.94 -17.17
CA THR A 724 -23.71 -11.16 -17.99
C THR A 724 -23.95 -11.39 -19.47
N LYS A 725 -23.90 -10.30 -20.24
CA LYS A 725 -23.79 -10.33 -21.70
C LYS A 725 -22.47 -9.74 -22.15
N LEU A 726 -21.92 -10.29 -23.23
CA LEU A 726 -20.76 -9.73 -23.91
C LEU A 726 -21.20 -9.13 -25.25
N LEU A 727 -20.98 -7.83 -25.42
CA LEU A 727 -21.34 -7.08 -26.63
C LEU A 727 -20.07 -6.74 -27.41
N ILE A 728 -20.11 -6.95 -28.72
CA ILE A 728 -19.01 -6.57 -29.62
C ILE A 728 -19.57 -5.63 -30.69
N PRO A 729 -19.15 -4.35 -30.72
CA PRO A 729 -19.59 -3.40 -31.72
C PRO A 729 -19.12 -3.80 -33.12
N ASN A 730 -20.04 -3.82 -34.08
CA ASN A 730 -19.75 -4.17 -35.47
C ASN A 730 -19.49 -2.95 -36.38
N ASP A 731 -19.75 -1.74 -35.88
CA ASP A 731 -19.71 -0.44 -36.55
C ASP A 731 -18.50 0.43 -36.13
N ILE A 732 -17.48 -0.20 -35.54
CA ILE A 732 -16.21 0.45 -35.19
C ILE A 732 -15.10 0.01 -36.16
N PRO A 733 -14.27 0.95 -36.64
CA PRO A 733 -13.18 0.62 -37.54
C PRO A 733 -12.11 -0.22 -36.86
N GLU A 734 -11.41 -1.09 -37.61
CA GLU A 734 -10.24 -1.76 -37.06
C GLU A 734 -9.10 -0.77 -36.83
N ILE A 735 -8.44 -0.84 -35.67
CA ILE A 735 -7.36 0.09 -35.31
C ILE A 735 -6.16 0.09 -36.27
N ARG A 736 -6.01 -0.96 -37.09
CA ARG A 736 -4.95 -1.04 -38.12
C ARG A 736 -5.34 -0.36 -39.43
N GLU A 737 -6.63 -0.10 -39.65
CA GLU A 737 -7.18 0.44 -40.89
C GLU A 737 -7.35 1.96 -40.83
N VAL A 738 -7.56 2.53 -39.65
CA VAL A 738 -7.78 3.96 -39.44
C VAL A 738 -6.66 4.62 -38.64
N ALA A 739 -6.59 5.95 -38.71
CA ALA A 739 -5.71 6.72 -37.84
C ALA A 739 -6.11 6.54 -36.37
N VAL A 740 -5.13 6.58 -35.45
CA VAL A 740 -5.40 6.43 -34.02
C VAL A 740 -6.39 7.48 -33.51
N SER A 741 -6.35 8.70 -34.04
CA SER A 741 -7.30 9.76 -33.70
C SER A 741 -8.74 9.42 -34.08
N GLU A 742 -8.96 8.86 -35.27
CA GLU A 742 -10.27 8.45 -35.77
C GLU A 742 -10.82 7.27 -34.95
N TYR A 743 -9.97 6.30 -34.60
CA TYR A 743 -10.35 5.23 -33.69
C TYR A 743 -10.75 5.76 -32.29
N VAL A 744 -9.97 6.69 -31.73
CA VAL A 744 -10.26 7.33 -30.44
C VAL A 744 -11.59 8.06 -30.47
N GLU A 745 -11.89 8.80 -31.55
CA GLU A 745 -13.15 9.52 -31.71
C GLU A 745 -14.34 8.56 -31.79
N ALA A 746 -14.24 7.48 -32.56
CA ALA A 746 -15.26 6.44 -32.62
C ALA A 746 -15.51 5.82 -31.23
N ILE A 747 -14.44 5.50 -30.48
CA ILE A 747 -14.55 4.97 -29.11
C ILE A 747 -15.21 5.99 -28.18
N ALA A 748 -14.80 7.26 -28.20
CA ALA A 748 -15.38 8.30 -27.36
C ALA A 748 -16.90 8.42 -27.58
N ASN A 749 -17.35 8.45 -28.84
CA ASN A 749 -18.76 8.53 -29.19
C ASN A 749 -19.57 7.33 -28.64
N HIS A 750 -19.02 6.12 -28.75
CA HIS A 750 -19.67 4.93 -28.18
C HIS A 750 -19.73 4.99 -26.66
N LEU A 751 -18.61 5.31 -26.01
CA LEU A 751 -18.53 5.37 -24.54
C LEU A 751 -19.47 6.43 -23.95
N ILE A 752 -19.69 7.57 -24.63
CA ILE A 752 -20.67 8.58 -24.19
C ILE A 752 -22.07 7.99 -24.17
N ALA A 753 -22.50 7.38 -25.28
CA ALA A 753 -23.83 6.81 -25.39
C ALA A 753 -24.04 5.64 -24.40
N ILE A 754 -23.03 4.79 -24.22
CA ILE A 754 -23.07 3.70 -23.25
C ILE A 754 -23.15 4.25 -21.82
N ALA A 755 -22.34 5.25 -21.46
CA ALA A 755 -22.35 5.82 -20.12
C ALA A 755 -23.73 6.43 -19.77
N GLN A 756 -24.40 7.04 -20.74
CA GLN A 756 -25.77 7.53 -20.60
C GLN A 756 -26.77 6.37 -20.39
N ALA A 757 -26.68 5.32 -21.19
CA ALA A 757 -27.55 4.14 -21.10
C ALA A 757 -27.37 3.37 -19.78
N THR A 758 -26.13 3.22 -19.30
CA THR A 758 -25.82 2.54 -18.03
C THR A 758 -26.06 3.43 -16.81
N LYS A 759 -26.34 4.73 -17.01
CA LYS A 759 -26.41 5.76 -15.96
C LYS A 759 -25.16 5.81 -15.06
N GLY A 760 -23.99 5.51 -15.64
CA GLY A 760 -22.71 5.51 -14.94
C GLY A 760 -22.25 4.10 -14.59
N ARG A 761 -21.61 3.94 -13.43
CA ARG A 761 -21.08 2.66 -12.92
C ARG A 761 -20.25 1.90 -13.97
N MET A 762 -19.46 2.66 -14.73
CA MET A 762 -18.76 2.18 -15.91
C MET A 762 -17.24 2.24 -15.72
N LEU A 763 -16.57 1.09 -15.90
CA LEU A 763 -15.12 0.98 -15.91
C LEU A 763 -14.63 0.78 -17.35
N VAL A 764 -13.78 1.70 -17.82
CA VAL A 764 -13.19 1.66 -19.15
C VAL A 764 -11.70 1.34 -19.06
N LEU A 765 -11.30 0.22 -19.64
CA LEU A 765 -9.94 -0.31 -19.61
C LEU A 765 -9.21 -0.07 -20.93
N PHE A 766 -8.08 0.63 -20.82
CA PHE A 766 -7.18 0.93 -21.93
C PHE A 766 -5.85 0.18 -21.76
N THR A 767 -5.18 -0.07 -22.89
CA THR A 767 -3.79 -0.54 -22.92
C THR A 767 -2.76 0.60 -23.08
N SER A 768 -3.23 1.83 -23.34
CA SER A 768 -2.39 3.01 -23.56
C SER A 768 -2.92 4.23 -22.80
N TYR A 769 -2.01 4.93 -22.10
CA TYR A 769 -2.30 6.22 -21.45
C TYR A 769 -2.67 7.33 -22.45
N ASP A 770 -2.06 7.33 -23.64
CA ASP A 770 -2.34 8.36 -24.66
C ASP A 770 -3.77 8.23 -25.18
N MET A 771 -4.21 7.00 -25.46
CA MET A 771 -5.57 6.70 -25.89
C MET A 771 -6.58 7.03 -24.80
N LEU A 772 -6.29 6.65 -23.56
CA LEU A 772 -7.10 7.00 -22.39
C LEU A 772 -7.28 8.51 -22.28
N LYS A 773 -6.18 9.27 -22.36
CA LYS A 773 -6.20 10.72 -22.21
C LYS A 773 -7.03 11.40 -23.30
N LYS A 774 -6.78 11.06 -24.56
CA LYS A 774 -7.51 11.66 -25.68
C LYS A 774 -9.00 11.31 -25.63
N THR A 775 -9.34 10.07 -25.27
CA THR A 775 -10.75 9.66 -25.12
C THR A 775 -11.41 10.43 -23.98
N TYR A 776 -10.76 10.55 -22.82
CA TYR A 776 -11.25 11.33 -21.69
C TYR A 776 -11.47 12.81 -22.05
N GLU A 777 -10.52 13.43 -22.75
CA GLU A 777 -10.63 14.83 -23.19
C GLU A 777 -11.82 15.02 -24.14
N LEU A 778 -11.99 14.16 -25.15
CA LEU A 778 -13.13 14.22 -26.07
C LEU A 778 -14.48 14.02 -25.35
N MET A 779 -14.56 13.05 -24.44
CA MET A 779 -15.78 12.82 -23.65
C MET A 779 -16.12 14.02 -22.79
N LYS A 780 -15.11 14.65 -22.15
CA LYS A 780 -15.29 15.85 -21.34
C LYS A 780 -15.67 17.07 -22.17
N GLU A 781 -15.06 17.27 -23.34
CA GLU A 781 -15.34 18.39 -24.24
C GLU A 781 -16.70 18.28 -24.93
N SER A 782 -17.29 17.09 -24.99
CA SER A 782 -18.61 16.88 -25.62
C SER A 782 -19.76 17.61 -24.92
N GLY A 783 -19.64 17.89 -23.60
CA GLY A 783 -20.71 18.46 -22.77
C GLY A 783 -21.92 17.53 -22.55
N LEU A 784 -21.91 16.31 -23.11
CA LEU A 784 -23.04 15.37 -23.03
C LEU A 784 -23.07 14.56 -21.73
N LEU A 785 -22.04 14.70 -20.90
CA LEU A 785 -21.83 13.99 -19.64
C LEU A 785 -21.57 14.98 -18.48
N ASP A 786 -22.11 16.19 -18.56
CA ASP A 786 -21.90 17.22 -17.54
C ASP A 786 -22.46 16.81 -16.16
N ASP A 787 -23.45 15.91 -16.13
CA ASP A 787 -24.01 15.30 -14.93
C ASP A 787 -23.27 14.03 -14.46
N PHE A 788 -22.13 13.69 -15.08
CA PHE A 788 -21.30 12.54 -14.74
C PHE A 788 -19.92 12.94 -14.23
N ILE A 789 -19.42 12.16 -13.26
CA ILE A 789 -18.06 12.30 -12.75
C ILE A 789 -17.12 11.42 -13.58
N LEU A 790 -16.31 12.06 -14.41
CA LEU A 790 -15.25 11.39 -15.18
C LEU A 790 -13.96 11.31 -14.36
N ILE A 791 -13.48 10.09 -14.10
CA ILE A 791 -12.30 9.83 -13.27
C ILE A 791 -11.26 9.11 -14.12
N ALA A 792 -10.12 9.73 -14.39
CA ALA A 792 -9.11 9.16 -15.26
C ALA A 792 -7.75 9.01 -14.59
N GLN A 793 -7.18 7.80 -14.68
CA GLN A 793 -5.84 7.53 -14.18
C GLN A 793 -4.78 8.43 -14.84
N GLY A 794 -3.99 9.13 -14.02
CA GLY A 794 -2.90 10.00 -14.48
C GLY A 794 -3.35 11.41 -14.92
N ILE A 795 -4.65 11.67 -14.90
CA ILE A 795 -5.28 12.98 -15.13
C ILE A 795 -5.91 13.47 -13.82
N THR A 796 -6.83 12.69 -13.27
CA THR A 796 -7.41 12.95 -11.95
C THR A 796 -6.37 12.65 -10.88
N THR A 797 -6.17 13.60 -9.95
CA THR A 797 -5.16 13.46 -8.89
C THR A 797 -5.59 12.42 -7.86
N GLY A 798 -4.80 11.37 -7.68
CA GLY A 798 -5.04 10.35 -6.66
C GLY A 798 -4.32 9.05 -6.96
N SER A 799 -4.05 8.26 -5.92
CA SER A 799 -3.61 6.87 -6.09
C SER A 799 -4.74 6.02 -6.68
N ARG A 800 -4.41 4.85 -7.23
CA ARG A 800 -5.40 3.88 -7.73
C ARG A 800 -6.54 3.65 -6.73
N MET A 801 -6.20 3.45 -5.46
CA MET A 801 -7.18 3.26 -4.38
C MET A 801 -8.07 4.48 -4.18
N ARG A 802 -7.53 5.70 -4.24
CA ARG A 802 -8.34 6.94 -4.13
C ARG A 802 -9.26 7.12 -5.34
N LEU A 803 -8.79 6.80 -6.54
CA LEU A 803 -9.61 6.86 -7.75
C LEU A 803 -10.77 5.86 -7.69
N THR A 804 -10.52 4.64 -7.20
CA THR A 804 -11.57 3.63 -6.97
C THR A 804 -12.56 4.07 -5.91
N LYS A 805 -12.10 4.59 -4.77
CA LYS A 805 -12.99 5.12 -3.73
C LYS A 805 -13.83 6.29 -4.24
N ASN A 806 -13.25 7.18 -5.04
CA ASN A 806 -14.00 8.27 -5.66
C ASN A 806 -15.05 7.75 -6.63
N PHE A 807 -14.72 6.74 -7.45
CA PHE A 807 -15.68 6.10 -8.35
C PHE A 807 -16.86 5.50 -7.59
N GLN A 808 -16.61 4.82 -6.47
CA GLN A 808 -17.65 4.23 -5.61
C GLN A 808 -18.53 5.26 -4.88
N ARG A 809 -18.11 6.52 -4.79
CA ARG A 809 -18.88 7.57 -4.11
C ARG A 809 -19.98 8.17 -4.98
N PHE A 810 -19.91 8.00 -6.29
CA PHE A 810 -20.81 8.64 -7.24
C PHE A 810 -21.49 7.60 -8.11
N ASP A 811 -22.83 7.61 -8.15
CA ASP A 811 -23.59 6.69 -9.01
C ASP A 811 -23.30 6.92 -10.50
N LYS A 812 -23.29 8.20 -10.92
CA LYS A 812 -23.00 8.62 -12.29
C LYS A 812 -21.50 8.79 -12.53
N ALA A 813 -20.71 7.75 -12.31
CA ALA A 813 -19.26 7.79 -12.52
C ALA A 813 -18.79 6.94 -13.70
N VAL A 814 -17.76 7.45 -14.39
CA VAL A 814 -16.99 6.69 -15.39
C VAL A 814 -15.52 6.69 -15.00
N LEU A 815 -14.97 5.51 -14.76
CA LEU A 815 -13.57 5.33 -14.37
C LEU A 815 -12.74 4.83 -15.55
N PHE A 816 -11.72 5.60 -15.93
CA PHE A 816 -10.78 5.26 -17.00
C PHE A 816 -9.48 4.74 -16.38
N GLY A 817 -9.14 3.49 -16.68
CA GLY A 817 -7.97 2.80 -16.15
C GLY A 817 -7.05 2.24 -17.24
N THR A 818 -5.74 2.19 -16.97
CA THR A 818 -4.76 1.48 -17.81
C THR A 818 -4.45 0.08 -17.26
N ASN A 819 -3.36 -0.57 -17.71
CA ASN A 819 -2.87 -1.89 -17.25
C ASN A 819 -2.94 -2.10 -15.73
N SER A 820 -2.71 -1.06 -14.92
CA SER A 820 -2.75 -1.18 -13.45
C SER A 820 -4.15 -1.35 -12.82
N PHE A 821 -5.22 -1.11 -13.59
CA PHE A 821 -6.62 -1.34 -13.17
C PHE A 821 -7.15 -2.71 -13.61
N TRP A 822 -6.44 -3.43 -14.48
CA TRP A 822 -6.78 -4.81 -14.85
C TRP A 822 -6.63 -5.78 -13.67
N GLU A 823 -5.72 -5.49 -12.72
CA GLU A 823 -5.42 -6.31 -11.54
C GLU A 823 -5.52 -5.48 -10.23
N GLY A 824 -6.04 -6.06 -9.13
CA GLY A 824 -5.98 -5.48 -7.78
C GLY A 824 -6.85 -4.25 -7.49
N VAL A 825 -8.02 -4.13 -8.11
CA VAL A 825 -9.05 -3.13 -7.73
C VAL A 825 -10.31 -3.88 -7.32
N ASP A 826 -10.87 -3.56 -6.16
CA ASP A 826 -12.03 -4.23 -5.60
C ASP A 826 -13.26 -3.31 -5.69
N ILE A 827 -14.13 -3.55 -6.69
CA ILE A 827 -15.39 -2.81 -6.86
C ILE A 827 -16.53 -3.79 -6.61
N PRO A 828 -17.28 -3.67 -5.50
CA PRO A 828 -18.33 -4.62 -5.15
C PRO A 828 -19.63 -4.37 -5.94
N GLY A 829 -20.29 -5.45 -6.33
CA GLY A 829 -21.71 -5.46 -6.70
C GLY A 829 -22.16 -4.38 -7.69
N GLU A 830 -23.24 -3.69 -7.33
CA GLU A 830 -23.93 -2.69 -8.16
C GLU A 830 -23.11 -1.45 -8.54
N ASP A 831 -21.96 -1.21 -7.90
CA ASP A 831 -21.08 -0.08 -8.20
C ASP A 831 -20.41 -0.22 -9.58
N LEU A 832 -20.38 -1.43 -10.15
CA LEU A 832 -19.87 -1.70 -11.49
C LEU A 832 -20.89 -2.52 -12.29
N SER A 833 -21.64 -1.85 -13.16
CA SER A 833 -22.61 -2.48 -14.05
C SER A 833 -22.07 -2.69 -15.47
N CYS A 834 -21.06 -1.91 -15.88
CA CYS A 834 -20.50 -1.98 -17.23
C CYS A 834 -18.96 -2.02 -17.23
N LEU A 835 -18.40 -3.04 -17.86
CA LEU A 835 -16.98 -3.17 -18.14
C LEU A 835 -16.70 -2.99 -19.63
N SER A 836 -16.03 -1.90 -19.99
CA SER A 836 -15.62 -1.63 -21.36
C SER A 836 -14.13 -1.88 -21.57
N ILE A 837 -13.81 -2.76 -22.51
CA ILE A 837 -12.44 -3.12 -22.89
C ILE A 837 -12.16 -2.51 -24.26
N VAL A 838 -11.35 -1.46 -24.28
CA VAL A 838 -11.04 -0.74 -25.53
C VAL A 838 -10.11 -1.55 -26.42
N ARG A 839 -9.14 -2.26 -25.81
CA ARG A 839 -8.19 -3.13 -26.53
C ARG A 839 -7.90 -4.40 -25.75
N LEU A 840 -7.64 -5.49 -26.47
CA LEU A 840 -7.18 -6.74 -25.86
C LEU A 840 -5.87 -6.50 -25.09
N PRO A 841 -5.73 -7.04 -23.87
CA PRO A 841 -4.75 -6.58 -22.88
C PRO A 841 -3.34 -7.18 -23.07
N PHE A 842 -2.83 -7.14 -24.29
CA PHE A 842 -1.46 -7.55 -24.61
C PHE A 842 -0.44 -6.59 -23.96
N SER A 843 0.60 -7.17 -23.36
CA SER A 843 1.75 -6.40 -22.86
C SER A 843 2.51 -5.79 -24.04
N PRO A 844 2.99 -4.53 -23.92
CA PRO A 844 3.72 -3.87 -25.00
C PRO A 844 4.99 -4.67 -25.38
N PRO A 845 5.24 -4.92 -26.67
CA PRO A 845 6.38 -5.73 -27.10
C PRO A 845 7.72 -5.04 -26.88
N ASP A 846 7.72 -3.71 -26.75
CA ASP A 846 8.87 -2.84 -26.46
C ASP A 846 9.13 -2.66 -24.96
N GLU A 847 8.24 -3.14 -24.10
CA GLU A 847 8.50 -3.23 -22.65
C GLU A 847 9.74 -4.11 -22.41
N PRO A 848 10.72 -3.66 -21.60
CA PRO A 848 12.01 -4.34 -21.47
C PRO A 848 11.92 -5.85 -21.18
N TYR A 849 11.09 -6.23 -20.21
CA TYR A 849 10.91 -7.64 -19.85
C TYR A 849 10.23 -8.46 -20.94
N THR A 850 9.10 -7.96 -21.46
CA THR A 850 8.36 -8.62 -22.55
C THR A 850 9.25 -8.83 -23.77
N TRP A 851 10.06 -7.83 -24.12
CA TRP A 851 11.05 -7.94 -25.18
C TRP A 851 12.06 -9.07 -24.88
N ALA A 852 12.73 -9.02 -23.72
CA ALA A 852 13.75 -10.02 -23.36
C ALA A 852 13.18 -11.45 -23.32
N LYS A 853 11.97 -11.63 -22.79
CA LYS A 853 11.26 -12.90 -22.77
C LYS A 853 10.97 -13.39 -24.19
N ASN A 854 10.51 -12.51 -25.08
CA ASN A 854 10.24 -12.86 -26.47
C ASN A 854 11.51 -13.30 -27.21
N GLU A 855 12.63 -12.61 -27.02
CA GLU A 855 13.93 -12.99 -27.60
C GLU A 855 14.40 -14.36 -27.09
N ALA A 856 14.27 -14.62 -25.78
CA ALA A 856 14.64 -15.92 -25.20
C ALA A 856 13.81 -17.07 -25.78
N ILE A 857 12.49 -16.89 -25.88
CA ILE A 857 11.59 -17.90 -26.48
C ILE A 857 11.90 -18.11 -27.97
N GLN A 858 12.22 -17.04 -28.70
CA GLN A 858 12.59 -17.13 -30.10
C GLN A 858 13.94 -17.84 -30.29
N ALA A 859 14.91 -17.64 -29.38
CA ALA A 859 16.19 -18.35 -29.39
C ALA A 859 16.02 -19.88 -29.15
N GLU A 860 14.97 -20.29 -28.45
CA GLU A 860 14.57 -21.71 -28.33
C GLU A 860 13.84 -22.28 -29.56
N GLY A 861 13.67 -21.48 -30.63
CA GLY A 861 12.95 -21.88 -31.84
C GLY A 861 11.43 -21.92 -31.70
N LYS A 862 10.88 -21.36 -30.62
CA LYS A 862 9.43 -21.28 -30.37
C LYS A 862 8.86 -19.94 -30.80
N ASN A 863 7.56 -19.88 -31.03
CA ASN A 863 6.87 -18.63 -31.36
C ASN A 863 6.48 -17.87 -30.08
N PRO A 864 7.03 -16.65 -29.82
CA PRO A 864 6.77 -15.91 -28.58
C PRO A 864 5.31 -15.53 -28.37
N PHE A 865 4.62 -15.16 -29.45
CA PHE A 865 3.22 -14.75 -29.37
C PHE A 865 2.32 -15.88 -28.83
N SER A 866 2.43 -17.07 -29.41
CA SER A 866 1.61 -18.23 -28.99
C SER A 866 2.05 -18.84 -27.65
N THR A 867 3.34 -18.72 -27.30
CA THR A 867 3.92 -19.33 -26.09
C THR A 867 3.74 -18.46 -24.85
N TYR A 868 3.80 -17.13 -25.01
CA TYR A 868 3.81 -16.18 -23.89
C TYR A 868 2.77 -15.06 -24.04
N SER A 869 2.84 -14.23 -25.10
CA SER A 869 2.02 -13.02 -25.17
C SER A 869 0.51 -13.28 -25.19
N LEU A 870 0.05 -14.32 -25.90
CA LEU A 870 -1.36 -14.69 -25.97
C LEU A 870 -1.85 -15.29 -24.63
N PRO A 871 -1.20 -16.32 -24.05
CA PRO A 871 -1.59 -16.83 -22.74
C PRO A 871 -1.64 -15.77 -21.63
N GLU A 872 -0.64 -14.89 -21.55
CA GLU A 872 -0.59 -13.80 -20.57
C GLU A 872 -1.78 -12.85 -20.74
N ALA A 873 -2.07 -12.41 -21.98
CA ALA A 873 -3.19 -11.53 -22.26
C ALA A 873 -4.54 -12.19 -21.94
N VAL A 874 -4.69 -13.50 -22.20
CA VAL A 874 -5.92 -14.24 -21.87
C VAL A 874 -6.15 -14.31 -20.37
N ILE A 875 -5.11 -14.58 -19.57
CA ILE A 875 -5.24 -14.59 -18.10
C ILE A 875 -5.65 -13.21 -17.58
N ARG A 876 -4.99 -12.14 -18.06
CA ARG A 876 -5.35 -10.76 -17.69
C ARG A 876 -6.78 -10.41 -18.11
N PHE A 877 -7.23 -10.89 -19.26
CA PHE A 877 -8.61 -10.73 -19.72
C PHE A 877 -9.61 -11.43 -18.80
N LYS A 878 -9.36 -12.70 -18.39
CA LYS A 878 -10.19 -13.42 -17.41
C LYS A 878 -10.30 -12.65 -16.10
N GLN A 879 -9.19 -12.07 -15.63
CA GLN A 879 -9.16 -11.27 -14.39
C GLN A 879 -9.97 -9.98 -14.52
N GLY A 880 -9.86 -9.29 -15.65
CA GLY A 880 -10.69 -8.14 -15.98
C GLY A 880 -12.18 -8.50 -15.94
N PHE A 881 -12.54 -9.60 -16.62
CA PHE A 881 -13.91 -10.10 -16.69
C PHE A 881 -14.49 -10.48 -15.31
N GLY A 882 -13.71 -11.19 -14.48
CA GLY A 882 -14.12 -11.65 -13.16
C GLY A 882 -14.39 -10.54 -12.12
N ARG A 883 -14.20 -9.26 -12.50
CA ARG A 883 -14.52 -8.10 -11.64
C ARG A 883 -16.01 -7.77 -11.63
N LEU A 884 -16.70 -8.07 -12.72
CA LEU A 884 -18.08 -7.65 -12.95
C LEU A 884 -19.06 -8.44 -12.08
N ILE A 885 -18.86 -9.75 -11.95
CA ILE A 885 -19.74 -10.65 -11.20
C ILE A 885 -19.00 -11.23 -10.00
N ARG A 886 -19.47 -10.89 -8.81
CA ARG A 886 -18.90 -11.29 -7.51
C ARG A 886 -19.92 -11.96 -6.60
N SER A 887 -21.19 -11.62 -6.77
CA SER A 887 -22.31 -12.17 -6.03
C SER A 887 -23.38 -12.74 -6.97
N GLY A 888 -24.27 -13.56 -6.43
CA GLY A 888 -25.39 -14.15 -7.18
C GLY A 888 -26.52 -13.16 -7.52
N THR A 889 -26.43 -11.90 -7.10
CA THR A 889 -27.38 -10.84 -7.46
C THR A 889 -26.83 -9.86 -8.50
N ASP A 890 -25.54 -9.96 -8.81
CA ASP A 890 -24.89 -9.01 -9.72
C ASP A 890 -25.39 -9.23 -11.15
N LYS A 891 -25.61 -8.13 -11.85
CA LYS A 891 -25.84 -8.11 -13.30
C LYS A 891 -24.92 -7.08 -13.93
N GLY A 892 -24.41 -7.40 -15.11
CA GLY A 892 -23.55 -6.47 -15.81
C GLY A 892 -23.37 -6.77 -17.29
N ILE A 893 -22.75 -5.83 -17.98
CA ILE A 893 -22.43 -5.94 -19.41
C ILE A 893 -20.92 -5.79 -19.60
N VAL A 894 -20.36 -6.63 -20.46
CA VAL A 894 -18.97 -6.50 -20.94
C VAL A 894 -19.00 -6.07 -22.39
N ILE A 895 -18.29 -5.00 -22.72
CA ILE A 895 -18.18 -4.48 -24.08
C ILE A 895 -16.73 -4.59 -24.53
N VAL A 896 -16.48 -5.28 -25.64
CA VAL A 896 -15.11 -5.43 -26.20
C VAL A 896 -15.03 -4.72 -27.53
N PHE A 897 -14.37 -3.57 -27.56
CA PHE A 897 -14.22 -2.73 -28.76
C PHE A 897 -13.18 -3.24 -29.76
N ASP A 898 -12.39 -4.26 -29.38
CA ASP A 898 -11.30 -4.79 -30.18
C ASP A 898 -11.78 -5.96 -31.06
N ARG A 899 -12.08 -5.66 -32.32
CA ARG A 899 -12.58 -6.63 -33.31
C ARG A 899 -11.67 -7.85 -33.53
N ARG A 900 -10.40 -7.78 -33.12
CA ARG A 900 -9.47 -8.93 -33.21
C ARG A 900 -9.93 -10.13 -32.39
N ILE A 901 -10.80 -9.94 -31.39
CA ILE A 901 -11.42 -11.04 -30.66
C ILE A 901 -12.26 -11.96 -31.57
N GLU A 902 -12.68 -11.47 -32.74
CA GLU A 902 -13.40 -12.21 -33.77
C GLU A 902 -12.57 -12.42 -35.03
N THR A 903 -11.93 -11.36 -35.54
CA THR A 903 -11.32 -11.37 -36.88
C THR A 903 -10.02 -12.17 -36.94
N THR A 904 -9.48 -12.57 -35.79
CA THR A 904 -8.23 -13.35 -35.70
C THR A 904 -8.46 -14.77 -35.19
N SER A 905 -7.60 -15.70 -35.64
CA SER A 905 -7.66 -17.10 -35.20
C SER A 905 -7.43 -17.29 -33.70
N TYR A 906 -6.73 -16.35 -33.04
CA TYR A 906 -6.48 -16.41 -31.60
C TYR A 906 -7.60 -15.81 -30.77
N GLY A 907 -8.54 -15.05 -31.35
CA GLY A 907 -9.64 -14.40 -30.65
C GLY A 907 -10.51 -15.39 -29.86
N ASN A 908 -10.75 -16.58 -30.44
CA ASN A 908 -11.44 -17.71 -29.80
C ASN A 908 -10.75 -18.17 -28.49
N ALA A 909 -9.45 -17.89 -28.29
CA ALA A 909 -8.78 -18.17 -27.02
C ALA A 909 -9.33 -17.30 -25.86
N PHE A 910 -9.70 -16.06 -26.13
CA PHE A 910 -10.28 -15.16 -25.12
C PHE A 910 -11.70 -15.61 -24.77
N ILE A 911 -12.54 -15.85 -25.78
CA ILE A 911 -13.94 -16.26 -25.62
C ILE A 911 -14.05 -17.59 -24.85
N ARG A 912 -13.26 -18.60 -25.21
CA ARG A 912 -13.29 -19.91 -24.52
C ARG A 912 -12.73 -19.89 -23.10
N SER A 913 -12.02 -18.83 -22.73
CA SER A 913 -11.36 -18.76 -21.43
C SER A 913 -12.24 -18.10 -20.37
N ILE A 914 -13.34 -17.44 -20.75
CA ILE A 914 -14.34 -16.89 -19.82
C ILE A 914 -15.53 -17.85 -19.66
N PRO A 915 -16.34 -17.71 -18.59
CA PRO A 915 -17.60 -18.43 -18.47
C PRO A 915 -18.51 -18.24 -19.69
N SER A 916 -19.37 -19.21 -19.96
CA SER A 916 -20.32 -19.12 -21.07
C SER A 916 -21.31 -17.96 -20.83
N VAL A 917 -21.29 -16.99 -21.73
CA VAL A 917 -22.17 -15.82 -21.76
C VAL A 917 -22.75 -15.65 -23.16
N PRO A 918 -23.95 -15.05 -23.32
CA PRO A 918 -24.45 -14.63 -24.61
C PRO A 918 -23.49 -13.59 -25.21
N ILE A 919 -23.12 -13.80 -26.48
CA ILE A 919 -22.29 -12.89 -27.25
C ILE A 919 -23.16 -12.31 -28.36
N GLU A 920 -23.28 -10.99 -28.41
CA GLU A 920 -24.08 -10.28 -29.41
C GLU A 920 -23.18 -9.31 -30.20
N HIS A 921 -23.32 -9.34 -31.53
CA HIS A 921 -22.67 -8.41 -32.44
C HIS A 921 -23.66 -7.34 -32.80
N VAL A 922 -23.43 -6.12 -32.34
CA VAL A 922 -24.44 -5.05 -32.35
C VAL A 922 -23.86 -3.77 -32.92
N SER A 923 -24.67 -2.98 -33.60
CA SER A 923 -24.38 -1.58 -33.89
C SER A 923 -24.52 -0.74 -32.60
N LEU A 924 -24.03 0.50 -32.60
CA LEU A 924 -24.20 1.42 -31.46
C LEU A 924 -25.66 1.55 -31.02
N LYS A 925 -26.60 1.63 -31.98
CA LYS A 925 -28.02 1.76 -31.67
C LYS A 925 -28.56 0.52 -30.96
N GLU A 926 -28.29 -0.67 -31.51
CA GLU A 926 -28.71 -1.95 -30.92
C GLU A 926 -28.02 -2.18 -29.57
N MET A 927 -26.78 -1.72 -29.42
CA MET A 927 -26.03 -1.80 -28.16
C MET A 927 -26.74 -1.02 -27.04
N ILE A 928 -27.16 0.21 -27.31
CA ILE A 928 -27.90 1.04 -26.35
C ILE A 928 -29.21 0.33 -25.94
N GLU A 929 -29.97 -0.15 -26.92
CA GLU A 929 -31.23 -0.89 -26.66
C GLU A 929 -30.98 -2.15 -25.82
N THR A 930 -29.91 -2.91 -26.09
CA THR A 930 -29.56 -4.10 -25.29
C THR A 930 -29.11 -3.71 -23.88
N VAL A 931 -28.35 -2.62 -23.73
CA VAL A 931 -27.89 -2.14 -22.42
C VAL A 931 -29.06 -1.72 -21.54
N GLU A 932 -29.97 -0.90 -22.06
CA GLU A 932 -31.14 -0.40 -21.33
C GLU A 932 -32.15 -1.50 -20.96
N ASN A 933 -32.26 -2.55 -21.77
CA ASN A 933 -33.17 -3.66 -21.50
C ASN A 933 -32.60 -4.70 -20.52
N TRP A 934 -31.27 -4.80 -20.40
CA TRP A 934 -30.61 -5.84 -19.62
C TRP A 934 -30.33 -5.41 -18.17
N LEU A 935 -29.84 -4.18 -17.99
CA LEU A 935 -29.57 -3.56 -16.70
C LEU A 935 -30.85 -2.95 -16.13
#